data_AF-A0A9E3TEJ3-F1
#
_entry.id   AF-A0A9E3TEJ3-F1
#
_cell.length_a   1.000
_cell.length_b   1.000
_cell.length_c   1.000
_cell.angle_alpha   90.00
_cell.angle_beta   90.00
_cell.angle_gamma   90.00
#
_symmetry.space_group_name_H-M   'P 1'
#
loop_
_entity.id
_entity.type
_entity.pdbx_description
1 polymer ?
#
loop_
_entity_poly.entity_id
_entity_poly.type
_entity_poly.pdbx_seq_one_letter_code
_entity_poly.pdbx_strand_id
1 'polypeptide(L)'
;MTPPPAARAVLVAGGRGTRIRSISGDLIPKALVPVAGEPIVFRQLELLARHGVREVAVLAGHLADELRAGMAPRARELGIELRFFVERTPLGTAGGLPAARAFLAGTDFVVIYADVAVEMDLDRLRDRHRESGAAATIVAHPNDHPHDSDLIRCDDGDRVVEILPKHGRIPADYPNLVPAAVYFAGDGLFQHLSPGAAQDFIRDVFPRMVASGAPVLAYRTPEYLRDMGTPERYAMVERDLESGLVARMRFSNRRPAVFFDRDGVINREVGGHGLVRVDQLDILPGSPRAVRRVNDAGWLAVLVTNQPQIAKGLVSAAELRAIHARLETRLGLEGARLDRIYHCPHHPDRGFEGEVPELKFECDCRKPLAGMILRAAADLPVDLAASCLIGDSWRDVGAARAAGLDAYGVRTGVGCRDCTAPFRPDLVFTDADEAAAFAVSDLSDASALADRVERLLASRGRPVTVGICGVARSGKSTLSHGLVKTLRRRLIPSLHVRLDDWIQPVEAREPGSTAESRCRVDLYPALLDDLSSGRVVEVRAYDPASRTARGEVSYRPSGARVRILDGLFACHEGIRDRLDLALLLEIDEREFATRFREFYRWKGDPDGEIERRLASRVEEELQAVRAQRKLVDDVLTPVKLEDRP
;
A
#
# COMPACT_ATOMS: atom_id res chain seq x y z
N MET A 1 -39.27 7.41 -7.27
CA MET A 1 -38.33 7.67 -8.37
C MET A 1 -38.31 6.45 -9.26
N THR A 2 -38.60 6.61 -10.55
CA THR A 2 -38.32 5.59 -11.55
C THR A 2 -36.82 5.25 -11.48
N PRO A 3 -36.41 3.97 -11.47
CA PRO A 3 -35.00 3.64 -11.58
C PRO A 3 -34.44 4.32 -12.84
N PRO A 4 -33.24 4.93 -12.78
CA PRO A 4 -32.63 5.50 -13.97
C PRO A 4 -32.57 4.42 -15.07
N PRO A 5 -32.73 4.79 -16.36
CA PRO A 5 -32.63 3.81 -17.45
C PRO A 5 -31.34 3.03 -17.29
N ALA A 6 -31.43 1.70 -17.42
CA ALA A 6 -30.27 0.81 -17.30
C ALA A 6 -29.21 1.25 -18.32
N ALA A 7 -27.98 1.45 -17.86
CA ALA A 7 -26.87 1.79 -18.75
C ALA A 7 -26.71 0.67 -19.80
N ARG A 8 -26.44 1.05 -21.05
CA ARG A 8 -26.10 0.08 -22.10
C ARG A 8 -24.61 -0.22 -22.06
N ALA A 9 -24.16 -1.24 -22.78
CA ALA A 9 -22.74 -1.47 -22.96
C ALA A 9 -22.34 -1.65 -24.42
N VAL A 10 -21.04 -1.44 -24.66
CA VAL A 10 -20.37 -1.68 -25.93
C VAL A 10 -19.19 -2.62 -25.67
N LEU A 11 -19.16 -3.75 -26.37
CA LEU A 11 -18.02 -4.65 -26.41
C LEU A 11 -17.23 -4.42 -27.70
N VAL A 12 -15.96 -4.04 -27.58
CA VAL A 12 -15.05 -3.87 -28.72
C VAL A 12 -14.39 -5.21 -29.03
N ALA A 13 -14.73 -5.82 -30.16
CA ALA A 13 -14.33 -7.18 -30.54
C ALA A 13 -13.91 -7.32 -32.02
N GLY A 14 -13.52 -6.23 -32.68
CA GLY A 14 -13.18 -6.22 -34.12
C GLY A 14 -11.78 -6.70 -34.50
N GLY A 15 -10.87 -6.83 -33.53
CA GLY A 15 -9.45 -7.09 -33.78
C GLY A 15 -9.13 -8.50 -34.29
N ARG A 16 -8.14 -8.61 -35.19
CA ARG A 16 -7.66 -9.89 -35.76
C ARG A 16 -6.85 -10.78 -34.79
N GLY A 17 -6.46 -10.27 -33.61
CA GLY A 17 -5.75 -11.07 -32.60
C GLY A 17 -4.36 -11.58 -33.01
N THR A 18 -3.68 -10.96 -33.97
CA THR A 18 -2.44 -11.46 -34.58
C THR A 18 -1.31 -11.77 -33.59
N ARG A 19 -1.24 -11.05 -32.46
CA ARG A 19 -0.21 -11.22 -31.41
C ARG A 19 -0.41 -12.45 -30.51
N ILE A 20 -1.62 -13.04 -30.50
CA ILE A 20 -1.95 -14.24 -29.74
C ILE A 20 -2.27 -15.43 -30.66
N ARG A 21 -1.84 -15.35 -31.92
CA ARG A 21 -2.11 -16.35 -32.96
C ARG A 21 -1.64 -17.76 -32.59
N SER A 22 -0.55 -17.88 -31.84
CA SER A 22 -0.06 -19.18 -31.34
C SER A 22 -1.06 -19.90 -30.43
N ILE A 23 -2.02 -19.17 -29.85
CA ILE A 23 -3.06 -19.69 -28.97
C ILE A 23 -4.40 -19.76 -29.72
N SER A 24 -4.78 -18.71 -30.45
CA SER A 24 -6.09 -18.64 -31.13
C SER A 24 -6.18 -19.41 -32.45
N GLY A 25 -5.03 -19.72 -33.07
CA GLY A 25 -4.95 -20.45 -34.33
C GLY A 25 -5.60 -19.76 -35.54
N ASP A 26 -5.95 -18.47 -35.46
CA ASP A 26 -6.82 -17.72 -36.38
C ASP A 26 -8.23 -18.30 -36.59
N LEU A 27 -8.62 -19.33 -35.84
CA LEU A 27 -9.92 -19.99 -35.96
C LEU A 27 -10.89 -19.55 -34.86
N ILE A 28 -10.37 -18.98 -33.78
CA ILE A 28 -11.14 -18.56 -32.61
C ILE A 28 -11.05 -17.02 -32.52
N PRO A 29 -12.18 -16.28 -32.51
CA PRO A 29 -12.18 -14.85 -32.21
C PRO A 29 -11.47 -14.60 -30.89
N LYS A 30 -10.66 -13.53 -30.80
CA LYS A 30 -9.86 -13.26 -29.57
C LYS A 30 -10.71 -13.23 -28.30
N ALA A 31 -11.91 -12.67 -28.38
CA ALA A 31 -12.88 -12.61 -27.29
C ALA A 31 -13.41 -14.00 -26.84
N LEU A 32 -13.31 -15.02 -27.70
CA LEU A 32 -13.72 -16.39 -27.41
C LEU A 32 -12.56 -17.31 -26.99
N VAL A 33 -11.32 -16.80 -26.92
CA VAL A 33 -10.19 -17.57 -26.42
C VAL A 33 -10.49 -17.96 -24.96
N PRO A 34 -10.49 -19.27 -24.63
CA PRO A 34 -10.69 -19.73 -23.25
C PRO A 34 -9.54 -19.23 -22.37
N VAL A 35 -9.85 -18.78 -21.17
CA VAL A 35 -8.89 -18.40 -20.13
C VAL A 35 -9.35 -19.10 -18.86
N ALA A 36 -8.51 -19.95 -18.26
CA ALA A 36 -8.90 -20.78 -17.11
C ALA A 36 -10.23 -21.53 -17.36
N GLY A 37 -10.35 -22.17 -18.53
CA GLY A 37 -11.47 -23.04 -18.91
C GLY A 37 -12.68 -22.36 -19.56
N GLU A 38 -12.80 -21.03 -19.54
CA GLU A 38 -13.95 -20.31 -20.09
C GLU A 38 -13.55 -19.16 -21.02
N PRO A 39 -14.28 -18.92 -22.13
CA PRO A 39 -14.08 -17.76 -23.01
C PRO A 39 -14.00 -16.45 -22.22
N ILE A 40 -12.99 -15.61 -22.50
CA ILE A 40 -12.80 -14.38 -21.73
C ILE A 40 -14.06 -13.52 -21.73
N VAL A 41 -14.73 -13.37 -22.87
CA VAL A 41 -15.91 -12.50 -23.07
C VAL A 41 -17.07 -12.83 -22.14
N PHE A 42 -17.14 -14.07 -21.66
CA PHE A 42 -18.19 -14.49 -20.72
C PHE A 42 -18.06 -13.74 -19.40
N ARG A 43 -16.83 -13.43 -18.96
CA ARG A 43 -16.58 -12.66 -17.74
C ARG A 43 -17.06 -11.22 -17.89
N GLN A 44 -16.91 -10.60 -19.06
CA GLN A 44 -17.47 -9.26 -19.30
C GLN A 44 -18.99 -9.31 -19.33
N LEU A 45 -19.60 -10.34 -19.94
CA LEU A 45 -21.07 -10.51 -19.90
C LEU A 45 -21.58 -10.69 -18.47
N GLU A 46 -20.91 -11.49 -17.64
CA GLU A 46 -21.26 -11.68 -16.23
C GLU A 46 -21.11 -10.40 -15.42
N LEU A 47 -20.02 -9.65 -15.63
CA LEU A 47 -19.80 -8.35 -15.00
C LEU A 47 -20.93 -7.37 -15.35
N LEU A 48 -21.25 -7.26 -16.64
CA LEU A 48 -22.33 -6.42 -17.15
C LEU A 48 -23.69 -6.83 -16.55
N ALA A 49 -24.02 -8.12 -16.55
CA ALA A 49 -25.26 -8.63 -15.98
C ALA A 49 -25.37 -8.34 -14.47
N ARG A 50 -24.26 -8.49 -13.72
CA ARG A 50 -24.19 -8.21 -12.28
C ARG A 50 -24.51 -6.76 -11.94
N HIS A 51 -24.12 -5.83 -12.82
CA HIS A 51 -24.41 -4.40 -12.72
C HIS A 51 -25.68 -3.97 -13.48
N GLY A 52 -26.55 -4.94 -13.83
CA GLY A 52 -27.88 -4.66 -14.38
C GLY A 52 -27.92 -4.26 -15.85
N VAL A 53 -26.81 -4.39 -16.60
CA VAL A 53 -26.79 -4.13 -18.04
C VAL A 53 -27.48 -5.29 -18.78
N ARG A 54 -28.46 -4.96 -19.62
CA ARG A 54 -29.28 -5.93 -20.35
C ARG A 54 -29.17 -5.83 -21.87
N GLU A 55 -28.72 -4.69 -22.40
CA GLU A 55 -28.57 -4.48 -23.84
C GLU A 55 -27.11 -4.14 -24.15
N VAL A 56 -26.49 -4.89 -25.07
CA VAL A 56 -25.07 -4.78 -25.38
C VAL A 56 -24.85 -4.69 -26.89
N ALA A 57 -24.21 -3.61 -27.34
CA ALA A 57 -23.67 -3.49 -28.68
C ALA A 57 -22.33 -4.24 -28.78
N VAL A 58 -22.16 -5.09 -29.78
CA VAL A 58 -20.89 -5.77 -30.07
C VAL A 58 -20.32 -5.19 -31.36
N LEU A 59 -19.21 -4.45 -31.26
CA LEU A 59 -18.46 -3.96 -32.41
C LEU A 59 -17.55 -5.08 -32.90
N ALA A 60 -17.98 -5.79 -33.93
CA ALA A 60 -17.32 -6.98 -34.43
C ALA A 60 -16.71 -6.74 -35.82
N GLY A 61 -15.74 -7.57 -36.21
CA GLY A 61 -15.07 -7.48 -37.50
C GLY A 61 -14.76 -8.88 -38.02
N HIS A 62 -13.48 -9.26 -37.96
CA HIS A 62 -13.06 -10.62 -38.34
C HIS A 62 -13.74 -11.68 -37.45
N LEU A 63 -14.23 -12.77 -38.05
CA LEU A 63 -14.94 -13.89 -37.39
C LEU A 63 -16.21 -13.46 -36.59
N ALA A 64 -16.95 -12.48 -37.10
CA ALA A 64 -18.14 -11.96 -36.42
C ALA A 64 -19.27 -12.99 -36.26
N ASP A 65 -19.41 -13.94 -37.19
CA ASP A 65 -20.46 -14.97 -37.12
C ASP A 65 -20.13 -16.03 -36.07
N GLU A 66 -18.87 -16.45 -35.97
CA GLU A 66 -18.35 -17.31 -34.91
C GLU A 66 -18.47 -16.65 -33.55
N LEU A 67 -18.12 -15.36 -33.45
CA LEU A 67 -18.29 -14.56 -32.24
C LEU A 67 -19.76 -14.52 -31.79
N ARG A 68 -20.68 -14.29 -32.74
CA ARG A 68 -22.13 -14.29 -32.47
C ARG A 68 -22.61 -15.64 -31.97
N ALA A 69 -22.23 -16.72 -32.64
CA ALA A 69 -22.61 -18.07 -32.26
C ALA A 69 -22.07 -18.45 -30.88
N GLY A 70 -20.81 -18.10 -30.57
CA GLY A 70 -20.17 -18.43 -29.29
C GLY A 70 -20.71 -17.63 -28.11
N MET A 71 -21.09 -16.35 -28.30
CA MET A 71 -21.61 -15.51 -27.21
C MET A 71 -23.10 -15.73 -26.91
N ALA A 72 -23.91 -16.11 -27.91
CA ALA A 72 -25.36 -16.15 -27.78
C ALA A 72 -25.89 -17.05 -26.64
N PRO A 73 -25.36 -18.27 -26.40
CA PRO A 73 -25.84 -19.12 -25.31
C PRO A 73 -25.66 -18.46 -23.94
N ARG A 74 -24.46 -17.96 -23.63
CA ARG A 74 -24.13 -17.34 -22.35
C ARG A 74 -24.90 -16.02 -22.15
N ALA A 75 -25.00 -15.20 -23.19
CA ALA A 75 -25.79 -13.97 -23.12
C ALA A 75 -27.28 -14.24 -22.82
N ARG A 76 -27.87 -15.28 -23.43
CA ARG A 76 -29.25 -15.69 -23.14
C ARG A 76 -29.43 -16.13 -21.69
N GLU A 77 -28.51 -16.93 -21.17
CA GLU A 77 -28.52 -17.38 -19.76
C GLU A 77 -28.49 -16.19 -18.80
N LEU A 78 -27.68 -15.17 -19.11
CA LEU A 78 -27.54 -13.96 -18.30
C LEU A 78 -28.65 -12.93 -18.55
N GLY A 79 -29.57 -13.18 -19.48
CA GLY A 79 -30.62 -12.23 -19.86
C GLY A 79 -30.07 -10.95 -20.51
N ILE A 80 -29.04 -11.08 -21.34
CA ILE A 80 -28.44 -9.99 -22.14
C ILE A 80 -28.86 -10.12 -23.61
N GLU A 81 -29.37 -9.04 -24.18
CA GLU A 81 -29.59 -8.88 -25.60
C GLU A 81 -28.32 -8.35 -26.29
N LEU A 82 -27.81 -9.11 -27.27
CA LEU A 82 -26.64 -8.73 -28.06
C LEU A 82 -27.05 -8.16 -29.41
N ARG A 83 -26.55 -6.96 -29.74
CA ARG A 83 -26.70 -6.34 -31.07
C ARG A 83 -25.35 -6.17 -31.74
N PHE A 84 -25.16 -6.87 -32.85
CA PHE A 84 -23.88 -6.87 -33.58
C PHE A 84 -23.82 -5.73 -34.60
N PHE A 85 -22.71 -5.00 -34.58
CA PHE A 85 -22.35 -3.98 -35.57
C PHE A 85 -21.04 -4.44 -36.22
N VAL A 86 -21.13 -4.94 -37.44
CA VAL A 86 -20.02 -5.62 -38.12
C VAL A 86 -19.33 -4.66 -39.10
N GLU A 87 -18.06 -4.39 -38.88
CA GLU A 87 -17.23 -3.63 -39.82
C GLU A 87 -16.70 -4.54 -40.94
N ARG A 88 -16.73 -4.05 -42.19
CA ARG A 88 -16.20 -4.79 -43.36
C ARG A 88 -14.69 -4.65 -43.50
N THR A 89 -14.15 -3.54 -43.03
CA THR A 89 -12.73 -3.19 -43.02
C THR A 89 -12.37 -2.77 -41.59
N PRO A 90 -11.14 -3.02 -41.10
CA PRO A 90 -10.77 -2.61 -39.75
C PRO A 90 -10.89 -1.09 -39.56
N LEU A 91 -11.77 -0.62 -38.66
CA LEU A 91 -11.94 0.80 -38.36
C LEU A 91 -11.30 1.22 -37.03
N GLY A 92 -10.49 0.35 -36.42
CA GLY A 92 -9.88 0.62 -35.12
C GLY A 92 -10.86 0.47 -33.97
N THR A 93 -10.44 0.83 -32.76
CA THR A 93 -11.20 0.54 -31.53
C THR A 93 -12.45 1.41 -31.37
N ALA A 94 -12.46 2.60 -31.97
CA ALA A 94 -13.57 3.55 -31.88
C ALA A 94 -14.36 3.71 -33.20
N GLY A 95 -13.81 3.26 -34.33
CA GLY A 95 -14.41 3.54 -35.65
C GLY A 95 -15.73 2.81 -35.95
N GLY A 96 -16.00 1.69 -35.28
CA GLY A 96 -17.29 0.99 -35.35
C GLY A 96 -18.41 1.63 -34.52
N LEU A 97 -18.05 2.45 -33.52
CA LEU A 97 -19.02 3.02 -32.56
C LEU A 97 -20.10 3.92 -33.22
N PRO A 98 -19.82 4.75 -34.25
CA PRO A 98 -20.85 5.52 -34.95
C PRO A 98 -22.01 4.68 -35.49
N ALA A 99 -21.78 3.43 -35.89
CA ALA A 99 -22.84 2.54 -36.37
C ALA A 99 -23.84 2.16 -35.26
N ALA A 100 -23.40 2.17 -34.00
CA ALA A 100 -24.21 1.88 -32.83
C ALA A 100 -24.93 3.12 -32.26
N ARG A 101 -24.74 4.32 -32.84
CA ARG A 101 -25.28 5.58 -32.29
C ARG A 101 -26.78 5.54 -32.02
N ALA A 102 -27.57 5.06 -32.99
CA ALA A 102 -29.03 4.99 -32.82
C ALA A 102 -29.46 4.05 -31.68
N PHE A 103 -28.67 3.01 -31.41
CA PHE A 103 -28.91 2.09 -30.30
C PHE A 103 -28.45 2.66 -28.96
N LEU A 104 -27.43 3.53 -28.92
CA LEU A 104 -26.89 4.11 -27.69
C LEU A 104 -27.50 5.48 -27.33
N ALA A 105 -28.22 6.09 -28.27
CA ALA A 105 -28.78 7.43 -28.12
C ALA A 105 -29.66 7.57 -26.87
N GLY A 106 -29.48 8.68 -26.13
CA GLY A 106 -30.26 9.01 -24.95
C GLY A 106 -29.94 8.17 -23.71
N THR A 107 -28.85 7.39 -23.73
CA THR A 107 -28.42 6.56 -22.60
C THR A 107 -26.92 6.71 -22.38
N ASP A 108 -26.49 6.70 -21.12
CA ASP A 108 -25.08 6.47 -20.80
C ASP A 108 -24.72 5.01 -21.07
N PHE A 109 -23.48 4.77 -21.48
CA PHE A 109 -22.99 3.44 -21.76
C PHE A 109 -21.55 3.24 -21.33
N VAL A 110 -21.24 2.00 -20.95
CA VAL A 110 -19.86 1.54 -20.72
C VAL A 110 -19.30 0.93 -21.99
N VAL A 111 -18.06 1.24 -22.32
CA VAL A 111 -17.29 0.61 -23.40
C VAL A 111 -16.23 -0.28 -22.75
N ILE A 112 -16.19 -1.55 -23.13
CA ILE A 112 -15.22 -2.53 -22.62
C ILE A 112 -14.59 -3.25 -23.81
N TYR A 113 -13.27 -3.38 -23.83
CA TYR A 113 -12.60 -4.21 -24.82
C TYR A 113 -12.79 -5.69 -24.46
N ALA A 114 -13.23 -6.50 -25.43
CA ALA A 114 -13.64 -7.88 -25.19
C ALA A 114 -12.47 -8.83 -24.89
N ASP A 115 -11.23 -8.35 -24.99
CA ASP A 115 -9.99 -9.09 -24.78
C ASP A 115 -9.21 -8.61 -23.53
N VAL A 116 -9.87 -7.86 -22.65
CA VAL A 116 -9.31 -7.37 -21.39
C VAL A 116 -10.04 -8.05 -20.25
N ALA A 117 -9.32 -8.75 -19.39
CA ALA A 117 -9.87 -9.28 -18.16
C ALA A 117 -10.15 -8.11 -17.20
N VAL A 118 -11.42 -7.93 -16.86
CA VAL A 118 -11.92 -6.82 -16.05
C VAL A 118 -12.75 -7.36 -14.90
N GLU A 119 -12.41 -6.96 -13.68
CA GLU A 119 -13.23 -7.16 -12.49
C GLU A 119 -13.21 -5.86 -11.69
N MET A 120 -14.28 -5.07 -11.83
CA MET A 120 -14.41 -3.75 -11.21
C MET A 120 -15.86 -3.38 -10.90
N ASP A 121 -16.08 -2.41 -10.03
CA ASP A 121 -17.39 -1.86 -9.71
C ASP A 121 -17.86 -0.85 -10.77
N LEU A 122 -18.74 -1.29 -11.68
CA LEU A 122 -19.27 -0.44 -12.75
C LEU A 122 -20.29 0.60 -12.23
N ASP A 123 -20.93 0.36 -11.09
CA ASP A 123 -21.85 1.32 -10.49
C ASP A 123 -21.07 2.53 -9.98
N ARG A 124 -19.95 2.31 -9.26
CA ARG A 124 -19.05 3.40 -8.85
C ARG A 124 -18.51 4.21 -10.02
N LEU A 125 -18.13 3.54 -11.12
CA LEU A 125 -17.69 4.22 -12.34
C LEU A 125 -18.80 5.12 -12.92
N ARG A 126 -20.02 4.59 -13.06
CA ARG A 126 -21.18 5.34 -13.56
C ARG A 126 -21.48 6.54 -12.67
N ASP A 127 -21.55 6.33 -11.37
CA ASP A 127 -21.94 7.37 -10.41
C ASP A 127 -20.90 8.50 -10.43
N ARG A 128 -19.61 8.15 -10.44
CA ARG A 128 -18.53 9.13 -10.57
C ARG A 128 -18.56 9.89 -11.90
N HIS A 129 -18.87 9.21 -13.01
CA HIS A 129 -19.05 9.87 -14.31
C HIS A 129 -20.17 10.91 -14.25
N ARG A 130 -21.35 10.52 -13.76
CA ARG A 130 -22.53 11.39 -13.66
C ARG A 130 -22.30 12.58 -12.74
N GLU A 131 -21.72 12.36 -11.57
CA GLU A 131 -21.38 13.42 -10.62
C GLU A 131 -20.41 14.45 -11.20
N SER A 132 -19.48 14.01 -12.07
CA SER A 132 -18.50 14.90 -12.69
C SER A 132 -19.04 15.74 -13.83
N GLY A 133 -20.16 15.33 -14.45
CA GLY A 133 -20.66 15.93 -15.70
C GLY A 133 -19.71 15.76 -16.90
N ALA A 134 -18.78 14.80 -16.84
CA ALA A 134 -17.86 14.54 -17.94
C ALA A 134 -18.57 13.99 -19.17
N ALA A 135 -18.10 14.34 -20.36
CA ALA A 135 -18.59 13.77 -21.61
C ALA A 135 -18.10 12.32 -21.80
N ALA A 136 -16.94 12.01 -21.23
CA ALA A 136 -16.40 10.67 -21.13
C ALA A 136 -15.52 10.51 -19.89
N THR A 137 -15.48 9.30 -19.35
CA THR A 137 -14.61 8.91 -18.24
C THR A 137 -13.74 7.74 -18.68
N ILE A 138 -12.43 7.89 -18.52
CA ILE A 138 -11.41 6.90 -18.81
C ILE A 138 -11.08 6.14 -17.53
N VAL A 139 -11.28 4.83 -17.49
CA VAL A 139 -10.74 4.02 -16.39
C VAL A 139 -9.23 3.98 -16.54
N ALA A 140 -8.52 4.29 -15.47
CA ALA A 140 -7.07 4.33 -15.46
C ALA A 140 -6.51 3.70 -14.18
N HIS A 141 -5.29 3.17 -14.26
CA HIS A 141 -4.59 2.66 -13.09
C HIS A 141 -3.07 2.85 -13.28
N PRO A 142 -2.32 2.94 -12.18
CA PRO A 142 -0.86 2.86 -12.26
C PRO A 142 -0.44 1.43 -12.65
N ASN A 143 0.71 1.29 -13.33
CA ASN A 143 1.25 -0.03 -13.68
C ASN A 143 2.74 -0.15 -13.32
N ASP A 144 3.30 -1.34 -13.47
CA ASP A 144 4.71 -1.65 -13.22
C ASP A 144 5.62 -1.43 -14.44
N HIS A 145 5.05 -1.17 -15.63
CA HIS A 145 5.79 -0.90 -16.86
C HIS A 145 5.22 0.32 -17.62
N PRO A 146 5.23 1.53 -17.02
CA PRO A 146 4.54 2.69 -17.60
C PRO A 146 5.18 3.19 -18.90
N HIS A 147 6.49 3.00 -19.06
CA HIS A 147 7.23 3.39 -20.27
C HIS A 147 6.81 2.63 -21.54
N ASP A 148 6.15 1.48 -21.40
CA ASP A 148 5.64 0.67 -22.52
C ASP A 148 4.14 0.88 -22.78
N SER A 149 3.54 1.92 -22.19
CA SER A 149 2.10 2.17 -22.20
C SER A 149 1.78 3.59 -22.68
N ASP A 150 0.56 3.78 -23.19
CA ASP A 150 -0.01 5.13 -23.27
C ASP A 150 -0.27 5.63 -21.84
N LEU A 151 -0.08 6.92 -21.61
CA LEU A 151 -0.25 7.54 -20.29
C LEU A 151 -1.22 8.72 -20.39
N ILE A 152 -1.82 9.09 -19.26
CA ILE A 152 -2.69 10.27 -19.16
C ILE A 152 -2.19 11.20 -18.06
N ARG A 153 -2.22 12.51 -18.32
CA ARG A 153 -1.99 13.54 -17.31
C ARG A 153 -3.31 14.13 -16.88
N CYS A 154 -3.50 14.26 -15.57
CA CYS A 154 -4.69 14.85 -14.98
C CYS A 154 -4.36 16.07 -14.14
N ASP A 155 -5.35 16.93 -13.92
CA ASP A 155 -5.33 17.92 -12.85
C ASP A 155 -5.73 17.29 -11.49
N ASP A 156 -5.84 18.13 -10.45
CA ASP A 156 -6.15 17.69 -9.09
C ASP A 156 -7.62 17.22 -8.94
N GLY A 157 -8.48 17.54 -9.90
CA GLY A 157 -9.88 17.10 -9.97
C GLY A 157 -10.09 15.84 -10.80
N ASP A 158 -9.01 15.13 -11.15
CA ASP A 158 -9.00 13.97 -12.06
C ASP A 158 -9.46 14.29 -13.49
N ARG A 159 -9.51 15.56 -13.91
CA ARG A 159 -9.79 15.89 -15.31
C ARG A 159 -8.55 15.63 -16.16
N VAL A 160 -8.72 14.93 -17.27
CA VAL A 160 -7.65 14.63 -18.21
C VAL A 160 -7.28 15.91 -18.97
N VAL A 161 -6.02 16.32 -18.85
CA VAL A 161 -5.46 17.51 -19.50
C VAL A 161 -4.57 17.16 -20.70
N GLU A 162 -4.05 15.94 -20.77
CA GLU A 162 -3.19 15.49 -21.86
C GLU A 162 -3.18 13.95 -21.96
N ILE A 163 -3.10 13.45 -23.20
CA ILE A 163 -2.80 12.04 -23.51
C ILE A 163 -1.35 11.97 -24.00
N LEU A 164 -0.56 11.08 -23.42
CA LEU A 164 0.86 10.88 -23.72
C LEU A 164 1.01 9.51 -24.41
N PRO A 165 1.07 9.48 -25.74
CA PRO A 165 1.10 8.21 -26.48
C PRO A 165 2.44 7.50 -26.35
N LYS A 166 2.41 6.17 -26.23
CA LYS A 166 3.58 5.28 -26.10
C LYS A 166 4.64 5.51 -27.17
N HIS A 167 4.20 5.61 -28.42
CA HIS A 167 5.06 5.77 -29.60
C HIS A 167 5.34 7.24 -29.94
N GLY A 168 4.97 8.17 -29.06
CA GLY A 168 5.30 9.58 -29.16
C GLY A 168 6.55 9.95 -28.36
N ARG A 169 6.81 11.25 -28.22
CA ARG A 169 7.79 11.76 -27.26
C ARG A 169 7.18 11.70 -25.86
N ILE A 170 7.28 10.55 -25.19
CA ILE A 170 7.00 10.50 -23.74
C ILE A 170 7.98 11.47 -23.06
N PRO A 171 7.50 12.42 -22.24
CA PRO A 171 8.38 13.33 -21.51
C PRO A 171 9.36 12.56 -20.62
N ALA A 172 10.48 13.18 -20.26
CA ALA A 172 11.41 12.60 -19.29
C ALA A 172 10.73 12.27 -17.95
N ASP A 173 9.71 13.06 -17.58
CA ASP A 173 8.92 12.93 -16.37
C ASP A 173 7.44 12.79 -16.71
N TYR A 174 6.85 11.69 -16.27
CA TYR A 174 5.46 11.36 -16.53
C TYR A 174 4.77 10.82 -15.27
N PRO A 175 3.46 11.10 -15.11
CA PRO A 175 2.68 10.40 -14.10
C PRO A 175 2.51 8.93 -14.49
N ASN A 176 2.53 8.02 -13.51
CA ASN A 176 2.27 6.61 -13.76
C ASN A 176 0.76 6.36 -13.75
N LEU A 177 0.09 6.69 -14.85
CA LEU A 177 -1.35 6.54 -14.98
C LEU A 177 -1.71 6.08 -16.40
N VAL A 178 -2.08 4.81 -16.53
CA VAL A 178 -2.32 4.13 -17.80
C VAL A 178 -3.83 3.95 -18.01
N PRO A 179 -4.37 4.29 -19.19
CA PRO A 179 -5.76 4.00 -19.53
C PRO A 179 -5.98 2.50 -19.73
N ALA A 180 -7.09 1.98 -19.23
CA ALA A 180 -7.29 0.55 -19.01
C ALA A 180 -8.35 -0.10 -19.93
N ALA A 181 -8.58 0.49 -21.11
CA ALA A 181 -9.52 -0.03 -22.12
C ALA A 181 -10.98 -0.24 -21.65
N VAL A 182 -11.35 0.42 -20.55
CA VAL A 182 -12.73 0.58 -20.07
C VAL A 182 -13.04 2.06 -20.03
N TYR A 183 -14.16 2.45 -20.64
CA TYR A 183 -14.61 3.83 -20.71
C TYR A 183 -16.08 3.93 -20.35
N PHE A 184 -16.50 5.08 -19.85
CA PHE A 184 -17.92 5.38 -19.64
C PHE A 184 -18.25 6.69 -20.35
N ALA A 185 -19.34 6.74 -21.10
CA ALA A 185 -19.66 7.90 -21.92
C ALA A 185 -21.16 8.04 -22.17
N GLY A 186 -21.57 9.26 -22.53
CA GLY A 186 -22.90 9.55 -23.06
C GLY A 186 -22.85 10.06 -24.50
N ASP A 187 -23.95 10.68 -24.93
CA ASP A 187 -24.13 11.15 -26.32
C ASP A 187 -23.08 12.17 -26.78
N GLY A 188 -22.48 12.93 -25.84
CA GLY A 188 -21.43 13.91 -26.13
C GLY A 188 -20.22 13.30 -26.84
N LEU A 189 -19.90 12.02 -26.60
CA LEU A 189 -18.79 11.32 -27.24
C LEU A 189 -18.92 11.29 -28.77
N PHE A 190 -20.15 11.18 -29.31
CA PHE A 190 -20.37 11.07 -30.75
C PHE A 190 -20.00 12.33 -31.53
N GLN A 191 -19.90 13.49 -30.87
CA GLN A 191 -19.47 14.74 -31.50
C GLN A 191 -17.98 14.71 -31.90
N HIS A 192 -17.20 13.80 -31.30
CA HIS A 192 -15.76 13.67 -31.52
C HIS A 192 -15.39 12.42 -32.32
N LEU A 193 -16.39 11.69 -32.84
CA LEU A 193 -16.19 10.53 -33.71
C LEU A 193 -16.34 10.94 -35.18
N SER A 194 -15.54 10.30 -36.04
CA SER A 194 -15.62 10.49 -37.49
C SER A 194 -16.29 9.27 -38.14
N PRO A 195 -17.57 9.33 -38.55
CA PRO A 195 -18.26 8.18 -39.14
C PRO A 195 -17.52 7.62 -40.37
N GLY A 196 -17.34 6.29 -40.41
CA GLY A 196 -16.69 5.60 -41.52
C GLY A 196 -15.16 5.70 -41.58
N ALA A 197 -14.54 6.43 -40.65
CA ALA A 197 -13.07 6.55 -40.58
C ALA A 197 -12.48 5.57 -39.56
N ALA A 198 -11.28 5.06 -39.87
CA ALA A 198 -10.49 4.30 -38.92
C ALA A 198 -9.97 5.21 -37.81
N GLN A 199 -10.30 4.90 -36.54
CA GLN A 199 -9.90 5.70 -35.39
C GLN A 199 -9.83 4.86 -34.10
N ASP A 200 -8.99 5.29 -33.16
CA ASP A 200 -8.78 4.69 -31.86
C ASP A 200 -9.15 5.65 -30.72
N PHE A 201 -9.66 5.10 -29.61
CA PHE A 201 -10.06 5.90 -28.45
C PHE A 201 -8.91 6.75 -27.88
N ILE A 202 -7.77 6.14 -27.58
CA ILE A 202 -6.64 6.78 -26.90
C ILE A 202 -5.84 7.65 -27.88
N ARG A 203 -5.63 7.17 -29.11
CA ARG A 203 -4.81 7.89 -30.09
C ARG A 203 -5.55 9.04 -30.78
N ASP A 204 -6.85 8.90 -31.02
CA ASP A 204 -7.57 9.80 -31.93
C ASP A 204 -8.77 10.51 -31.25
N VAL A 205 -9.59 9.81 -30.47
CA VAL A 205 -10.85 10.37 -29.93
C VAL A 205 -10.63 11.23 -28.69
N PHE A 206 -10.04 10.70 -27.63
CA PHE A 206 -9.80 11.47 -26.40
C PHE A 206 -8.86 12.67 -26.61
N PRO A 207 -7.79 12.59 -27.43
CA PRO A 207 -7.01 13.77 -27.76
C PRO A 207 -7.83 14.89 -28.41
N ARG A 208 -8.77 14.55 -29.32
CA ARG A 208 -9.71 15.53 -29.90
C ARG A 208 -10.65 16.13 -28.86
N MET A 209 -11.17 15.30 -27.94
CA MET A 209 -12.02 15.77 -26.84
C MET A 209 -11.27 16.77 -25.96
N VAL A 210 -10.08 16.40 -25.49
CA VAL A 210 -9.22 17.26 -24.64
C VAL A 210 -8.86 18.55 -25.37
N ALA A 211 -8.44 18.49 -26.64
CA ALA A 211 -8.08 19.66 -27.43
C ALA A 211 -9.28 20.63 -27.66
N SER A 212 -10.49 20.10 -27.76
CA SER A 212 -11.73 20.90 -27.89
C SER A 212 -12.23 21.48 -26.56
N GLY A 213 -11.61 21.13 -25.43
CA GLY A 213 -12.04 21.53 -24.10
C GLY A 213 -13.20 20.70 -23.53
N ALA A 214 -13.63 19.62 -24.19
CA ALA A 214 -14.65 18.73 -23.68
C ALA A 214 -14.20 18.11 -22.34
N PRO A 215 -15.10 17.97 -21.34
CA PRO A 215 -14.72 17.42 -20.05
C PRO A 215 -14.49 15.92 -20.16
N VAL A 216 -13.24 15.49 -19.97
CA VAL A 216 -12.83 14.09 -19.89
C VAL A 216 -12.29 13.83 -18.48
N LEU A 217 -12.80 12.81 -17.80
CA LEU A 217 -12.39 12.44 -16.44
C LEU A 217 -11.53 11.16 -16.46
N ALA A 218 -10.58 11.04 -15.56
CA ALA A 218 -9.93 9.78 -15.22
C ALA A 218 -10.58 9.15 -13.98
N TYR A 219 -11.14 7.96 -14.10
CA TYR A 219 -11.52 7.14 -12.94
C TYR A 219 -10.34 6.25 -12.57
N ARG A 220 -9.56 6.65 -11.55
CA ARG A 220 -8.41 5.83 -11.12
C ARG A 220 -8.81 4.81 -10.06
N THR A 221 -8.55 3.54 -10.34
CA THR A 221 -8.95 2.41 -9.50
C THR A 221 -7.81 1.40 -9.30
N PRO A 222 -7.69 0.79 -8.10
CA PRO A 222 -6.77 -0.32 -7.83
C PRO A 222 -7.40 -1.70 -8.11
N GLU A 223 -8.51 -1.74 -8.84
CA GLU A 223 -9.23 -2.97 -9.23
C GLU A 223 -8.51 -3.70 -10.38
N TYR A 224 -8.98 -4.90 -10.74
CA TYR A 224 -8.27 -5.75 -11.69
C TYR A 224 -8.66 -5.42 -13.14
N LEU A 225 -7.69 -4.89 -13.90
CA LEU A 225 -7.78 -4.69 -15.35
C LEU A 225 -6.49 -5.18 -16.01
N ARG A 226 -6.58 -6.12 -16.93
CA ARG A 226 -5.40 -6.67 -17.62
C ARG A 226 -5.73 -7.17 -19.02
N ASP A 227 -4.98 -6.70 -20.01
CA ASP A 227 -5.10 -7.25 -21.37
C ASP A 227 -4.46 -8.64 -21.45
N MET A 228 -5.01 -9.50 -22.29
CA MET A 228 -4.42 -10.81 -22.63
C MET A 228 -3.89 -10.81 -24.07
N GLY A 229 -3.29 -9.70 -24.50
CA GLY A 229 -2.93 -9.49 -25.91
C GLY A 229 -1.72 -10.24 -26.43
N THR A 230 -0.95 -10.87 -25.55
CA THR A 230 0.23 -11.68 -25.87
C THR A 230 0.18 -13.00 -25.09
N PRO A 231 0.92 -14.05 -25.51
CA PRO A 231 0.96 -15.31 -24.78
C PRO A 231 1.37 -15.18 -23.30
N GLU A 232 2.31 -14.28 -23.01
CA GLU A 232 2.82 -14.04 -21.65
C GLU A 232 1.72 -13.41 -20.78
N ARG A 233 1.01 -12.40 -21.31
CA ARG A 233 -0.09 -11.73 -20.61
C ARG A 233 -1.28 -12.67 -20.43
N TYR A 234 -1.60 -13.48 -21.44
CA TYR A 234 -2.60 -14.53 -21.35
C TYR A 234 -2.31 -15.50 -20.20
N ALA A 235 -1.10 -16.07 -20.15
CA ALA A 235 -0.72 -17.00 -19.09
C ALA A 235 -0.72 -16.33 -17.70
N MET A 236 -0.47 -15.02 -17.65
CA MET A 236 -0.53 -14.26 -16.41
C MET A 236 -1.98 -14.07 -15.93
N VAL A 237 -2.91 -13.74 -16.83
CA VAL A 237 -4.34 -13.65 -16.50
C VAL A 237 -4.89 -15.01 -16.02
N GLU A 238 -4.47 -16.13 -16.63
CA GLU A 238 -4.85 -17.47 -16.14
C GLU A 238 -4.40 -17.70 -14.69
N ARG A 239 -3.12 -17.44 -14.39
CA ARG A 239 -2.60 -17.55 -13.01
C ARG A 239 -3.32 -16.63 -12.03
N ASP A 240 -3.63 -15.40 -12.45
CA ASP A 240 -4.34 -14.43 -11.61
C ASP A 240 -5.76 -14.91 -11.27
N LEU A 241 -6.45 -15.54 -12.24
CA LEU A 241 -7.77 -16.13 -12.04
C LEU A 241 -7.71 -17.36 -11.13
N GLU A 242 -6.83 -18.31 -11.44
CA GLU A 242 -6.66 -19.57 -10.69
C GLU A 242 -6.24 -19.33 -9.24
N SER A 243 -5.37 -18.36 -9.00
CA SER A 243 -4.95 -17.97 -7.65
C SER A 243 -6.02 -17.20 -6.87
N GLY A 244 -7.13 -16.81 -7.52
CA GLY A 244 -8.19 -15.99 -6.93
C GLY A 244 -7.84 -14.50 -6.78
N LEU A 245 -6.74 -14.03 -7.38
CA LEU A 245 -6.31 -12.63 -7.29
C LEU A 245 -7.37 -11.68 -7.84
N VAL A 246 -7.96 -12.01 -8.99
CA VAL A 246 -9.01 -11.21 -9.65
C VAL A 246 -10.16 -10.93 -8.69
N ALA A 247 -10.65 -11.96 -8.00
CA ALA A 247 -11.72 -11.81 -7.01
C ALA A 247 -11.28 -10.98 -5.80
N ARG A 248 -10.06 -11.18 -5.29
CA ARG A 248 -9.52 -10.39 -4.16
C ARG A 248 -9.35 -8.90 -4.47
N MET A 249 -9.18 -8.53 -5.75
CA MET A 249 -8.97 -7.14 -6.17
C MET A 249 -10.26 -6.33 -6.37
N ARG A 250 -11.45 -6.94 -6.24
CA ARG A 250 -12.74 -6.23 -6.24
C ARG A 250 -12.75 -5.08 -5.25
N PHE A 251 -13.38 -3.96 -5.58
CA PHE A 251 -13.50 -2.82 -4.65
C PHE A 251 -14.20 -3.20 -3.32
N SER A 252 -15.16 -4.12 -3.36
CA SER A 252 -15.86 -4.58 -2.15
C SER A 252 -14.96 -5.31 -1.16
N ASN A 253 -13.81 -5.81 -1.60
CA ASN A 253 -12.83 -6.48 -0.76
C ASN A 253 -11.81 -5.45 -0.26
N ARG A 254 -11.93 -5.12 1.03
CA ARG A 254 -10.93 -4.27 1.70
C ARG A 254 -9.58 -4.97 1.73
N ARG A 255 -8.52 -4.23 1.43
CA ARG A 255 -7.13 -4.69 1.36
C ARG A 255 -6.27 -3.85 2.29
N PRO A 256 -5.26 -4.44 2.95
CA PRO A 256 -4.32 -3.65 3.72
C PRO A 256 -3.54 -2.68 2.83
N ALA A 257 -3.11 -1.57 3.41
CA ALA A 257 -2.33 -0.53 2.76
C ALA A 257 -1.06 -0.22 3.55
N VAL A 258 -0.02 0.16 2.83
CA VAL A 258 1.13 0.85 3.39
C VAL A 258 1.06 2.31 2.96
N PHE A 259 0.93 3.19 3.96
CA PHE A 259 1.00 4.62 3.77
C PHE A 259 2.46 5.07 3.92
N PHE A 260 3.05 5.66 2.89
CA PHE A 260 4.41 6.18 2.92
C PHE A 260 4.38 7.70 3.10
N ASP A 261 5.19 8.24 4.00
CA ASP A 261 5.63 9.63 3.82
C ASP A 261 6.58 9.73 2.61
N ARG A 262 6.77 10.96 2.13
CA ARG A 262 7.61 11.24 0.96
C ARG A 262 9.04 11.60 1.36
N ASP A 263 9.21 12.72 2.05
CA ASP A 263 10.49 13.35 2.29
C ASP A 263 11.18 12.69 3.50
N GLY A 264 12.38 12.17 3.32
CA GLY A 264 13.07 11.37 4.34
C GLY A 264 12.69 9.88 4.35
N VAL A 265 11.66 9.46 3.62
CA VAL A 265 11.20 8.06 3.52
C VAL A 265 11.36 7.49 2.11
N ILE A 266 10.71 8.09 1.11
CA ILE A 266 10.85 7.67 -0.29
C ILE A 266 12.00 8.40 -0.98
N ASN A 267 12.05 9.73 -0.87
CA ASN A 267 13.20 10.54 -1.30
C ASN A 267 13.98 11.11 -0.13
N ARG A 268 15.20 11.54 -0.40
CA ARG A 268 16.04 12.23 0.57
C ARG A 268 15.38 13.54 0.98
N GLU A 269 15.40 13.83 2.28
CA GLU A 269 15.02 15.13 2.80
C GLU A 269 16.02 16.20 2.32
N VAL A 270 15.53 17.30 1.78
CA VAL A 270 16.34 18.39 1.19
C VAL A 270 16.70 19.44 2.25
N GLY A 271 15.97 19.49 3.37
CA GLY A 271 16.20 20.47 4.44
C GLY A 271 15.77 21.89 4.05
N GLY A 272 15.94 22.85 4.96
CA GLY A 272 15.57 24.25 4.74
C GLY A 272 14.06 24.42 4.45
N HIS A 273 13.71 24.80 3.23
CA HIS A 273 12.32 24.97 2.80
C HIS A 273 11.68 23.67 2.25
N GLY A 274 12.42 22.55 2.24
CA GLY A 274 12.03 21.30 1.62
C GLY A 274 12.26 21.31 0.11
N LEU A 275 11.75 20.27 -0.56
CA LEU A 275 11.91 20.09 -2.00
C LEU A 275 11.02 21.06 -2.78
N VAL A 276 11.65 21.96 -3.55
CA VAL A 276 10.96 23.01 -4.32
C VAL A 276 11.23 22.95 -5.83
N ARG A 277 12.19 22.12 -6.26
CA ARG A 277 12.51 21.90 -7.68
C ARG A 277 12.62 20.42 -8.00
N VAL A 278 12.28 20.05 -9.23
CA VAL A 278 12.28 18.65 -9.71
C VAL A 278 13.68 18.02 -9.65
N ASP A 279 14.74 18.79 -9.92
CA ASP A 279 16.13 18.33 -9.92
C ASP A 279 16.67 18.04 -8.51
N GLN A 280 15.97 18.46 -7.45
CA GLN A 280 16.30 18.13 -6.06
C GLN A 280 15.78 16.74 -5.65
N LEU A 281 14.91 16.11 -6.45
CA LEU A 281 14.37 14.80 -6.11
C LEU A 281 15.44 13.70 -6.25
N ASP A 282 15.89 13.19 -5.11
CA ASP A 282 16.81 12.06 -4.97
C ASP A 282 16.12 10.90 -4.26
N ILE A 283 15.82 9.81 -4.98
CA ILE A 283 15.15 8.63 -4.40
C ILE A 283 16.12 7.91 -3.48
N LEU A 284 15.68 7.62 -2.25
CA LEU A 284 16.51 6.87 -1.30
C LEU A 284 16.72 5.44 -1.82
N PRO A 285 17.93 4.87 -1.63
CA PRO A 285 18.18 3.47 -1.93
C PRO A 285 17.17 2.58 -1.19
N GLY A 286 16.62 1.58 -1.89
CA GLY A 286 15.62 0.67 -1.34
C GLY A 286 14.17 1.13 -1.44
N SER A 287 13.89 2.44 -1.57
CA SER A 287 12.51 2.95 -1.64
C SER A 287 11.68 2.35 -2.79
N PRO A 288 12.19 2.17 -4.03
CA PRO A 288 11.43 1.49 -5.07
C PRO A 288 11.13 0.03 -4.69
N ARG A 289 12.09 -0.68 -4.09
CA ARG A 289 11.89 -2.06 -3.61
C ARG A 289 10.84 -2.13 -2.51
N ALA A 290 10.82 -1.16 -1.59
CA ALA A 290 9.80 -1.04 -0.54
C ALA A 290 8.39 -0.97 -1.13
N VAL A 291 8.18 -0.07 -2.09
CA VAL A 291 6.89 0.09 -2.79
C VAL A 291 6.54 -1.17 -3.57
N ARG A 292 7.52 -1.79 -4.26
CA ARG A 292 7.30 -3.03 -5.01
C ARG A 292 6.87 -4.19 -4.13
N ARG A 293 7.48 -4.37 -2.95
CA ARG A 293 7.04 -5.41 -1.98
C ARG A 293 5.57 -5.26 -1.59
N VAL A 294 5.11 -4.03 -1.41
CA VAL A 294 3.68 -3.73 -1.15
C VAL A 294 2.82 -4.12 -2.34
N ASN A 295 3.25 -3.77 -3.56
CA ASN A 295 2.55 -4.14 -4.78
C ASN A 295 2.48 -5.67 -4.98
N ASP A 296 3.59 -6.37 -4.78
CA ASP A 296 3.73 -7.82 -4.96
C ASP A 296 2.92 -8.60 -3.91
N ALA A 297 2.76 -8.05 -2.70
CA ALA A 297 1.88 -8.58 -1.67
C ALA A 297 0.38 -8.35 -1.96
N GLY A 298 0.03 -7.62 -3.01
CA GLY A 298 -1.36 -7.25 -3.34
C GLY A 298 -1.96 -6.20 -2.40
N TRP A 299 -1.13 -5.50 -1.63
CA TRP A 299 -1.51 -4.40 -0.76
C TRP A 299 -1.54 -3.08 -1.54
N LEU A 300 -2.20 -2.07 -0.97
CA LEU A 300 -2.24 -0.72 -1.56
C LEU A 300 -1.01 0.08 -1.11
N ALA A 301 -0.26 0.64 -2.05
CA ALA A 301 0.86 1.54 -1.79
C ALA A 301 0.40 2.99 -1.96
N VAL A 302 0.24 3.72 -0.85
CA VAL A 302 -0.32 5.09 -0.87
C VAL A 302 0.70 6.07 -0.30
N LEU A 303 0.94 7.18 -0.98
CA LEU A 303 1.80 8.23 -0.46
C LEU A 303 0.97 9.34 0.19
N VAL A 304 1.34 9.74 1.41
CA VAL A 304 0.68 10.80 2.20
C VAL A 304 1.71 11.81 2.71
N THR A 305 1.69 13.04 2.21
CA THR A 305 2.78 14.00 2.49
C THR A 305 2.31 15.42 2.79
N ASN A 306 2.99 16.10 3.73
CA ASN A 306 2.77 17.52 4.00
C ASN A 306 3.57 18.35 2.99
N GLN A 307 2.92 19.15 2.15
CA GLN A 307 3.56 19.99 1.12
C GLN A 307 3.26 21.48 1.34
N PRO A 308 3.67 22.06 2.49
CA PRO A 308 3.39 23.45 2.82
C PRO A 308 4.09 24.46 1.90
N GLN A 309 5.01 24.01 1.04
CA GLN A 309 5.70 24.83 0.06
C GLN A 309 4.70 25.57 -0.85
N ILE A 310 3.54 24.97 -1.11
CA ILE A 310 2.45 25.62 -1.84
C ILE A 310 1.87 26.79 -1.06
N ALA A 311 1.41 26.56 0.19
CA ALA A 311 0.92 27.65 1.04
C ALA A 311 1.96 28.76 1.28
N LYS A 312 3.25 28.42 1.27
CA LYS A 312 4.36 29.37 1.43
C LYS A 312 4.72 30.12 0.13
N GLY A 313 4.07 29.84 -1.00
CA GLY A 313 4.35 30.50 -2.27
C GLY A 313 5.64 30.05 -2.97
N LEU A 314 6.27 28.98 -2.49
CA LEU A 314 7.57 28.52 -2.98
C LEU A 314 7.46 27.56 -4.17
N VAL A 315 6.29 26.91 -4.31
CA VAL A 315 6.00 25.90 -5.34
C VAL A 315 4.54 26.06 -5.74
N SER A 316 4.25 26.13 -7.03
CA SER A 316 2.88 26.07 -7.55
C SER A 316 2.34 24.64 -7.58
N ALA A 317 1.03 24.46 -7.66
CA ALA A 317 0.42 23.14 -7.80
C ALA A 317 0.94 22.39 -9.06
N ALA A 318 1.23 23.11 -10.14
CA ALA A 318 1.80 22.53 -11.36
C ALA A 318 3.24 22.03 -11.16
N GLU A 319 4.07 22.78 -10.44
CA GLU A 319 5.44 22.37 -10.13
C GLU A 319 5.46 21.17 -9.17
N LEU A 320 4.56 21.13 -8.18
CA LEU A 320 4.41 19.94 -7.33
C LEU A 320 3.99 18.71 -8.15
N ARG A 321 3.06 18.87 -9.11
CA ARG A 321 2.71 17.77 -10.04
C ARG A 321 3.91 17.31 -10.86
N ALA A 322 4.80 18.21 -11.29
CA ALA A 322 6.02 17.84 -12.00
C ALA A 322 6.99 17.04 -11.11
N ILE A 323 7.12 17.43 -9.83
CA ILE A 323 7.89 16.68 -8.83
C ILE A 323 7.31 15.27 -8.64
N HIS A 324 5.98 15.16 -8.49
CA HIS A 324 5.31 13.87 -8.35
C HIS A 324 5.43 13.01 -9.62
N ALA A 325 5.37 13.59 -10.81
CA ALA A 325 5.62 12.88 -12.06
C ALA A 325 7.05 12.31 -12.10
N ARG A 326 8.06 13.09 -11.72
CA ARG A 326 9.45 12.58 -11.59
C ARG A 326 9.51 11.43 -10.57
N LEU A 327 8.85 11.56 -9.42
CA LEU A 327 8.78 10.51 -8.40
C LEU A 327 8.18 9.21 -8.96
N GLU A 328 7.00 9.28 -9.56
CA GLU A 328 6.32 8.13 -10.16
C GLU A 328 7.12 7.51 -11.30
N THR A 329 7.76 8.32 -12.14
CA THR A 329 8.67 7.85 -13.20
C THR A 329 9.83 7.05 -12.61
N ARG A 330 10.51 7.59 -11.58
CA ARG A 330 11.65 6.92 -10.96
C ARG A 330 11.27 5.60 -10.28
N LEU A 331 10.10 5.55 -9.63
CA LEU A 331 9.57 4.31 -9.06
C LEU A 331 9.20 3.31 -10.17
N GLY A 332 8.53 3.76 -11.22
CA GLY A 332 8.09 2.93 -12.33
C GLY A 332 9.23 2.30 -13.15
N LEU A 333 10.39 2.96 -13.23
CA LEU A 333 11.61 2.39 -13.84
C LEU A 333 12.14 1.15 -13.08
N GLU A 334 11.77 0.99 -11.81
CA GLU A 334 12.15 -0.12 -10.93
C GLU A 334 11.00 -1.11 -10.72
N GLY A 335 9.91 -0.99 -11.49
CA GLY A 335 8.71 -1.83 -11.40
C GLY A 335 7.80 -1.50 -10.21
N ALA A 336 8.02 -0.38 -9.55
CA ALA A 336 7.27 0.03 -8.37
C ALA A 336 6.19 1.07 -8.71
N ARG A 337 5.02 0.96 -8.08
CA ARG A 337 3.90 1.88 -8.34
C ARG A 337 3.15 2.28 -7.08
N LEU A 338 2.73 3.53 -7.04
CA LEU A 338 1.83 4.06 -6.01
C LEU A 338 0.40 4.01 -6.54
N ASP A 339 -0.54 3.50 -5.74
CA ASP A 339 -1.97 3.50 -6.07
C ASP A 339 -2.52 4.93 -6.11
N ARG A 340 -2.11 5.78 -5.16
CA ARG A 340 -2.47 7.19 -5.07
C ARG A 340 -1.43 8.01 -4.31
N ILE A 341 -1.37 9.31 -4.63
CA ILE A 341 -0.63 10.33 -3.90
C ILE A 341 -1.63 11.33 -3.30
N TYR A 342 -1.60 11.47 -1.98
CA TYR A 342 -2.31 12.50 -1.24
C TYR A 342 -1.29 13.47 -0.65
N HIS A 343 -1.55 14.76 -0.80
CA HIS A 343 -0.72 15.79 -0.19
C HIS A 343 -1.56 16.86 0.48
N CYS A 344 -1.00 17.49 1.52
CA CYS A 344 -1.63 18.60 2.20
C CYS A 344 -0.89 19.90 1.87
N PRO A 345 -1.48 20.82 1.09
CA PRO A 345 -0.79 22.04 0.64
C PRO A 345 -0.77 23.16 1.70
N HIS A 346 -1.51 23.00 2.80
CA HIS A 346 -1.81 24.03 3.78
C HIS A 346 -0.70 24.26 4.83
N HIS A 347 -0.69 25.47 5.40
CA HIS A 347 0.20 25.84 6.52
C HIS A 347 -0.46 26.87 7.45
N PRO A 348 -0.55 26.64 8.77
CA PRO A 348 -1.27 27.56 9.67
C PRO A 348 -0.58 28.91 9.84
N ASP A 349 0.75 28.93 10.01
CA ASP A 349 1.49 30.17 10.29
C ASP A 349 1.52 31.09 9.06
N ARG A 350 1.37 32.40 9.26
CA ARG A 350 1.40 33.45 8.22
C ARG A 350 2.72 34.24 8.24
N GLY A 351 2.91 35.08 7.23
CA GLY A 351 4.04 36.02 7.15
C GLY A 351 5.21 35.54 6.29
N PHE A 352 4.99 34.57 5.40
CA PHE A 352 5.97 34.19 4.38
C PHE A 352 5.82 35.10 3.16
N GLU A 353 6.94 35.50 2.57
CA GLU A 353 6.95 36.26 1.32
C GLU A 353 6.32 35.42 0.19
N GLY A 354 5.34 35.98 -0.53
CA GLY A 354 4.64 35.30 -1.62
C GLY A 354 3.61 34.23 -1.17
N GLU A 355 3.28 34.16 0.12
CA GLU A 355 2.33 33.14 0.61
C GLU A 355 0.96 33.20 -0.06
N VAL A 356 0.30 32.04 -0.13
CA VAL A 356 -1.05 31.89 -0.71
C VAL A 356 -2.07 31.97 0.43
N PRO A 357 -2.75 33.13 0.67
CA PRO A 357 -3.51 33.39 1.90
C PRO A 357 -4.65 32.40 2.16
N GLU A 358 -5.23 31.84 1.10
CA GLU A 358 -6.33 30.87 1.13
C GLU A 358 -5.91 29.52 1.71
N LEU A 359 -4.61 29.20 1.65
CA LEU A 359 -4.05 27.95 2.18
C LEU A 359 -3.49 28.11 3.60
N LYS A 360 -3.71 29.27 4.23
CA LYS A 360 -3.16 29.64 5.54
C LYS A 360 -4.13 29.43 6.69
N PHE A 361 -4.41 28.17 6.99
CA PHE A 361 -5.33 27.77 8.07
C PHE A 361 -4.98 26.40 8.66
N GLU A 362 -5.56 26.10 9.82
CA GLU A 362 -5.50 24.78 10.43
C GLU A 362 -6.47 23.83 9.72
N CYS A 363 -5.95 22.91 8.92
CA CYS A 363 -6.73 21.90 8.22
C CYS A 363 -6.64 20.55 8.92
N ASP A 364 -7.59 19.66 8.60
CA ASP A 364 -7.62 18.27 9.05
C ASP A 364 -6.65 17.34 8.29
N CYS A 365 -6.17 17.75 7.10
CA CYS A 365 -5.30 16.93 6.28
C CYS A 365 -3.84 16.88 6.75
N ARG A 366 -3.37 17.92 7.43
CA ARG A 366 -1.94 18.08 7.72
C ARG A 366 -1.53 17.12 8.83
N LYS A 367 -0.55 16.25 8.56
CA LYS A 367 0.04 15.37 9.60
C LYS A 367 0.58 16.27 10.73
N PRO A 368 0.26 16.02 12.00
CA PRO A 368 -0.12 14.73 12.62
C PRO A 368 -1.59 14.32 12.56
N LEU A 369 -2.46 15.06 11.88
CA LEU A 369 -3.85 14.65 11.71
C LEU A 369 -3.99 13.58 10.61
N ALA A 370 -5.09 12.82 10.66
CA ALA A 370 -5.33 11.67 9.81
C ALA A 370 -6.05 11.98 8.47
N GLY A 371 -6.37 13.24 8.16
CA GLY A 371 -7.28 13.58 7.06
C GLY A 371 -6.84 13.08 5.68
N MET A 372 -5.54 12.99 5.39
CA MET A 372 -5.07 12.36 4.14
C MET A 372 -5.31 10.85 4.10
N ILE A 373 -5.08 10.16 5.22
CA ILE A 373 -5.29 8.70 5.34
C ILE A 373 -6.78 8.36 5.23
N LEU A 374 -7.63 9.15 5.88
CA LEU A 374 -9.09 8.96 5.85
C LEU A 374 -9.66 9.22 4.44
N ARG A 375 -9.15 10.22 3.71
CA ARG A 375 -9.50 10.42 2.30
C ARG A 375 -9.08 9.23 1.43
N ALA A 376 -7.86 8.72 1.62
CA ALA A 376 -7.42 7.52 0.92
C ALA A 376 -8.34 6.31 1.19
N ALA A 377 -8.80 6.12 2.42
CA ALA A 377 -9.71 5.03 2.79
C ALA A 377 -11.15 5.19 2.24
N ALA A 378 -11.54 6.43 1.87
CA ALA A 378 -12.80 6.71 1.18
C ALA A 378 -12.70 6.43 -0.33
N ASP A 379 -11.57 6.80 -0.94
CA ASP A 379 -11.34 6.65 -2.39
C ASP A 379 -10.95 5.23 -2.78
N LEU A 380 -10.24 4.51 -1.89
CA LEU A 380 -9.66 3.20 -2.13
C LEU A 380 -10.23 2.14 -1.17
N PRO A 381 -10.19 0.84 -1.51
CA PRO A 381 -10.72 -0.21 -0.66
C PRO A 381 -9.72 -0.58 0.45
N VAL A 382 -9.37 0.37 1.32
CA VAL A 382 -8.38 0.19 2.40
C VAL A 382 -9.01 -0.52 3.61
N ASP A 383 -8.33 -1.53 4.14
CA ASP A 383 -8.53 -2.07 5.49
C ASP A 383 -7.57 -1.37 6.48
N LEU A 384 -8.06 -0.32 7.15
CA LEU A 384 -7.24 0.45 8.09
C LEU A 384 -6.70 -0.41 9.25
N ALA A 385 -7.47 -1.39 9.74
CA ALA A 385 -7.06 -2.20 10.89
C ALA A 385 -5.86 -3.12 10.58
N ALA A 386 -5.68 -3.48 9.31
CA ALA A 386 -4.54 -4.27 8.83
C ALA A 386 -3.39 -3.41 8.27
N SER A 387 -3.60 -2.10 8.12
CA SER A 387 -2.69 -1.18 7.45
C SER A 387 -1.64 -0.57 8.40
N CYS A 388 -0.59 0.01 7.82
CA CYS A 388 0.44 0.73 8.58
C CYS A 388 0.87 2.00 7.85
N LEU A 389 1.50 2.93 8.58
CA LEU A 389 2.19 4.08 8.01
C LEU A 389 3.70 3.96 8.28
N ILE A 390 4.49 4.14 7.22
CA ILE A 390 5.96 4.23 7.26
C ILE A 390 6.36 5.70 7.15
N GLY A 391 7.02 6.21 8.20
CA GLY A 391 7.33 7.63 8.38
C GLY A 391 8.66 7.86 9.09
N ASP A 392 9.20 9.07 9.04
CA ASP A 392 10.47 9.42 9.67
C ASP A 392 10.34 10.45 10.80
N SER A 393 9.12 10.94 11.10
CA SER A 393 8.92 12.01 12.08
C SER A 393 7.74 11.78 13.03
N TRP A 394 7.69 12.56 14.11
CA TRP A 394 6.58 12.50 15.07
C TRP A 394 5.21 12.79 14.42
N ARG A 395 5.20 13.56 13.33
CA ARG A 395 3.99 13.90 12.57
C ARG A 395 3.40 12.65 11.92
N ASP A 396 4.25 11.81 11.37
CA ASP A 396 3.84 10.57 10.72
C ASP A 396 3.24 9.59 11.72
N VAL A 397 3.92 9.45 12.85
CA VAL A 397 3.43 8.63 13.97
C VAL A 397 2.10 9.16 14.51
N GLY A 398 1.95 10.47 14.63
CA GLY A 398 0.69 11.10 15.03
C GLY A 398 -0.44 10.76 14.07
N ALA A 399 -0.20 10.88 12.76
CA ALA A 399 -1.20 10.60 11.73
C ALA A 399 -1.59 9.12 11.71
N ALA A 400 -0.61 8.22 11.82
CA ALA A 400 -0.84 6.78 11.91
C ALA A 400 -1.78 6.43 13.08
N ARG A 401 -1.47 6.95 14.27
CA ARG A 401 -2.27 6.69 15.48
C ARG A 401 -3.66 7.29 15.43
N ALA A 402 -3.79 8.52 14.91
CA ALA A 402 -5.09 9.16 14.71
C ALA A 402 -5.97 8.38 13.72
N ALA A 403 -5.37 7.62 12.80
CA ALA A 403 -6.06 6.74 11.86
C ALA A 403 -6.20 5.28 12.36
N GLY A 404 -5.70 4.94 13.55
CA GLY A 404 -5.71 3.58 14.07
C GLY A 404 -4.77 2.59 13.36
N LEU A 405 -3.73 3.11 12.71
CA LEU A 405 -2.70 2.32 12.01
C LEU A 405 -1.54 1.96 12.92
N ASP A 406 -0.85 0.85 12.60
CA ASP A 406 0.50 0.63 13.13
C ASP A 406 1.46 1.71 12.56
N ALA A 407 2.31 2.29 13.41
CA ALA A 407 3.25 3.35 13.07
C ALA A 407 4.69 2.81 12.99
N TYR A 408 5.25 2.72 11.78
CA TYR A 408 6.60 2.24 11.56
C TYR A 408 7.54 3.40 11.23
N GLY A 409 8.52 3.61 12.11
CA GLY A 409 9.55 4.62 11.95
C GLY A 409 10.69 4.14 11.06
N VAL A 410 11.33 5.04 10.33
CA VAL A 410 12.60 4.77 9.62
C VAL A 410 13.72 5.65 10.16
N ARG A 411 14.98 5.26 9.93
CA ARG A 411 16.19 6.01 10.35
C ARG A 411 16.71 6.97 9.29
N THR A 412 16.15 6.94 8.08
CA THR A 412 16.39 7.94 7.03
C THR A 412 15.70 9.27 7.36
N GLY A 413 16.11 10.37 6.69
CA GLY A 413 15.52 11.69 6.94
C GLY A 413 15.79 12.24 8.35
N VAL A 414 14.73 12.72 9.01
CA VAL A 414 14.73 13.10 10.43
C VAL A 414 15.05 11.89 11.31
N GLY A 415 14.70 10.69 10.84
CA GLY A 415 15.10 9.42 11.42
C GLY A 415 14.41 9.11 12.74
N CYS A 416 13.21 9.62 12.96
CA CYS A 416 12.43 9.55 14.19
C CYS A 416 13.14 10.13 15.42
N ARG A 417 14.15 11.00 15.23
CA ARG A 417 14.86 11.65 16.35
C ARG A 417 13.98 12.65 17.10
N ASP A 418 12.93 13.16 16.46
CA ASP A 418 11.94 14.07 17.03
C ASP A 418 10.71 13.35 17.64
N CYS A 419 10.61 12.02 17.48
CA CYS A 419 9.54 11.19 18.02
C CYS A 419 9.63 11.06 19.55
N THR A 420 8.98 11.97 20.25
CA THR A 420 8.86 11.95 21.71
C THR A 420 7.48 11.45 22.16
N ALA A 421 7.27 11.25 23.46
CA ALA A 421 5.93 10.88 23.94
C ALA A 421 4.95 12.07 23.73
N PRO A 422 3.70 11.83 23.30
CA PRO A 422 3.11 10.52 23.07
C PRO A 422 3.53 9.87 21.74
N PHE A 423 3.88 10.64 20.71
CA PHE A 423 4.11 10.22 19.31
C PHE A 423 5.38 9.39 19.07
N ARG A 424 5.34 8.11 19.47
CA ARG A 424 6.40 7.14 19.18
C ARG A 424 6.00 6.03 18.22
N PRO A 425 6.87 5.66 17.28
CA PRO A 425 6.59 4.53 16.41
C PRO A 425 6.53 3.23 17.22
N ASP A 426 5.76 2.26 16.74
CA ASP A 426 5.67 0.92 17.31
C ASP A 426 6.98 0.15 17.09
N LEU A 427 7.60 0.33 15.93
CA LEU A 427 8.92 -0.20 15.56
C LEU A 427 9.71 0.83 14.75
N VAL A 428 11.05 0.76 14.81
CA VAL A 428 11.95 1.61 14.00
C VAL A 428 12.90 0.74 13.19
N PHE A 429 12.82 0.90 11.87
CA PHE A 429 13.60 0.20 10.87
C PHE A 429 14.71 1.08 10.31
N THR A 430 15.67 0.50 9.59
CA THR A 430 16.75 1.23 8.97
C THR A 430 16.24 2.12 7.83
N ASP A 431 15.38 1.58 6.98
CA ASP A 431 14.77 2.29 5.85
C ASP A 431 13.34 1.79 5.55
N ALA A 432 12.74 2.34 4.49
CA ALA A 432 11.39 1.99 4.07
C ALA A 432 11.28 0.54 3.56
N ASP A 433 12.35 -0.05 3.02
CA ASP A 433 12.32 -1.41 2.49
C ASP A 433 12.26 -2.44 3.61
N GLU A 434 13.09 -2.29 4.65
CA GLU A 434 13.04 -3.18 5.82
C GLU A 434 11.66 -3.09 6.51
N ALA A 435 11.12 -1.86 6.63
CA ALA A 435 9.78 -1.64 7.19
C ALA A 435 8.67 -2.28 6.34
N ALA A 436 8.73 -2.12 5.00
CA ALA A 436 7.76 -2.72 4.08
C ALA A 436 7.85 -4.24 4.08
N ALA A 437 9.06 -4.82 4.07
CA ALA A 437 9.29 -6.26 4.16
C ALA A 437 8.66 -6.85 5.44
N PHE A 438 8.80 -6.17 6.58
CA PHE A 438 8.12 -6.58 7.79
C PHE A 438 6.59 -6.47 7.67
N ALA A 439 6.11 -5.33 7.17
CA ALA A 439 4.68 -5.02 7.07
C ALA A 439 3.90 -6.08 6.26
N VAL A 440 4.44 -6.49 5.12
CA VAL A 440 3.80 -7.42 4.18
C VAL A 440 4.12 -8.88 4.45
N SER A 441 5.04 -9.17 5.37
CA SER A 441 5.39 -10.56 5.69
C SER A 441 4.19 -11.36 6.20
N ASP A 442 4.22 -12.67 5.97
CA ASP A 442 3.22 -13.61 6.47
C ASP A 442 3.23 -13.74 8.00
N LEU A 443 4.23 -13.16 8.66
CA LEU A 443 4.49 -13.27 10.09
C LEU A 443 4.47 -14.75 10.56
N SER A 444 4.94 -15.67 9.73
CA SER A 444 4.92 -17.12 9.97
C SER A 444 5.44 -17.53 11.35
N ASP A 445 6.59 -17.01 11.78
CA ASP A 445 7.13 -17.26 13.13
C ASP A 445 6.15 -16.82 14.23
N ALA A 446 5.55 -15.64 14.08
CA ALA A 446 4.57 -15.12 15.03
C ALA A 446 3.24 -15.89 14.97
N SER A 447 2.87 -16.43 13.80
CA SER A 447 1.70 -17.29 13.63
C SER A 447 1.88 -18.64 14.33
N ALA A 448 3.02 -19.29 14.13
CA ALA A 448 3.36 -20.52 14.84
C ALA A 448 3.41 -20.31 16.36
N LEU A 449 3.94 -19.17 16.79
CA LEU A 449 3.95 -18.78 18.19
C LEU A 449 2.53 -18.52 18.73
N ALA A 450 1.67 -17.83 17.98
CA ALA A 450 0.27 -17.61 18.33
C ALA A 450 -0.49 -18.93 18.50
N ASP A 451 -0.30 -19.90 17.60
CA ASP A 451 -0.91 -21.23 17.70
C ASP A 451 -0.54 -21.93 19.01
N ARG A 452 0.72 -21.80 19.42
CA ARG A 452 1.20 -22.37 20.69
C ARG A 452 0.59 -21.66 21.90
N VAL A 453 0.55 -20.33 21.86
CA VAL A 453 -0.08 -19.52 22.92
C VAL A 453 -1.56 -19.87 23.07
N GLU A 454 -2.27 -20.12 21.98
CA GLU A 454 -3.67 -20.56 22.01
C GLU A 454 -3.87 -21.92 22.66
N ARG A 455 -3.00 -22.90 22.35
CA ARG A 455 -3.02 -24.21 23.02
C ARG A 455 -2.77 -24.08 24.52
N LEU A 456 -1.85 -23.19 24.93
CA LEU A 456 -1.59 -22.89 26.34
C LEU A 456 -2.82 -22.22 26.98
N LEU A 457 -3.44 -21.25 26.31
CA LEU A 457 -4.65 -20.59 26.81
C LEU A 457 -5.80 -21.58 27.05
N ALA A 458 -6.02 -22.48 26.09
CA ALA A 458 -7.06 -23.50 26.16
C ALA A 458 -6.81 -24.50 27.30
N SER A 459 -5.57 -24.94 27.47
CA SER A 459 -5.23 -25.93 28.51
C SER A 459 -5.21 -25.37 29.92
N ARG A 460 -4.84 -24.09 30.10
CA ARG A 460 -4.63 -23.50 31.43
C ARG A 460 -5.91 -22.91 32.04
N GLY A 461 -6.85 -22.43 31.21
CA GLY A 461 -8.05 -21.74 31.70
C GLY A 461 -7.79 -20.42 32.42
N ARG A 462 -6.56 -19.89 32.36
CA ARG A 462 -6.11 -18.60 32.93
C ARG A 462 -5.28 -17.82 31.91
N PRO A 463 -5.02 -16.52 32.14
CA PRO A 463 -4.11 -15.78 31.28
C PRO A 463 -2.73 -16.45 31.15
N VAL A 464 -2.15 -16.36 29.95
CA VAL A 464 -0.84 -16.92 29.60
C VAL A 464 0.20 -15.81 29.58
N THR A 465 1.36 -16.05 30.20
CA THR A 465 2.49 -15.11 30.19
C THR A 465 3.64 -15.66 29.34
N VAL A 466 4.05 -14.91 28.32
CA VAL A 466 5.13 -15.25 27.40
C VAL A 466 6.31 -14.30 27.64
N GLY A 467 7.49 -14.84 27.92
CA GLY A 467 8.75 -14.10 27.97
C GLY A 467 9.55 -14.26 26.68
N ILE A 468 9.99 -13.16 26.09
CA ILE A 468 10.81 -13.13 24.87
C ILE A 468 12.07 -12.34 25.16
N CYS A 469 13.17 -13.05 25.44
CA CYS A 469 14.45 -12.44 25.73
C CYS A 469 15.40 -12.46 24.52
N GLY A 470 16.43 -11.63 24.57
CA GLY A 470 17.42 -11.51 23.51
C GLY A 470 18.19 -10.21 23.63
N VAL A 471 19.37 -10.17 23.02
CA VAL A 471 20.20 -8.96 23.06
C VAL A 471 19.51 -7.81 22.34
N ALA A 472 19.94 -6.59 22.67
CA ALA A 472 19.63 -5.43 21.88
C ALA A 472 19.75 -5.71 20.37
N ARG A 473 18.70 -5.39 19.58
CA ARG A 473 18.68 -5.48 18.10
C ARG A 473 18.66 -6.92 17.55
N SER A 474 18.40 -7.92 18.40
CA SER A 474 18.16 -9.31 17.97
C SER A 474 16.86 -9.51 17.18
N GLY A 475 15.94 -8.53 17.15
CA GLY A 475 14.61 -8.70 16.55
C GLY A 475 13.52 -9.13 17.54
N LYS A 476 13.83 -9.26 18.84
CA LYS A 476 12.86 -9.61 19.91
C LYS A 476 11.59 -8.75 19.91
N SER A 477 11.73 -7.44 19.72
CA SER A 477 10.60 -6.52 19.71
C SER A 477 9.79 -6.63 18.42
N THR A 478 10.44 -6.95 17.29
CA THR A 478 9.80 -7.27 16.01
C THR A 478 8.95 -8.54 16.11
N LEU A 479 9.48 -9.62 16.72
CA LEU A 479 8.71 -10.84 16.97
C LEU A 479 7.53 -10.59 17.92
N SER A 480 7.77 -9.85 19.01
CA SER A 480 6.73 -9.53 20.00
C SER A 480 5.60 -8.72 19.37
N HIS A 481 5.93 -7.70 18.58
CA HIS A 481 4.95 -6.91 17.82
C HIS A 481 4.19 -7.78 16.79
N GLY A 482 4.90 -8.65 16.08
CA GLY A 482 4.29 -9.64 15.18
C GLY A 482 3.29 -10.54 15.90
N LEU A 483 3.63 -11.04 17.09
CA LEU A 483 2.75 -11.86 17.91
C LEU A 483 1.51 -11.07 18.36
N VAL A 484 1.68 -9.83 18.84
CA VAL A 484 0.57 -8.94 19.20
C VAL A 484 -0.37 -8.75 18.02
N LYS A 485 0.17 -8.49 16.82
CA LYS A 485 -0.60 -8.29 15.59
C LYS A 485 -1.38 -9.55 15.21
N THR A 486 -0.75 -10.72 15.29
CA THR A 486 -1.40 -12.00 15.00
C THR A 486 -2.51 -12.31 16.01
N LEU A 487 -2.26 -12.16 17.30
CA LEU A 487 -3.28 -12.37 18.34
C LEU A 487 -4.46 -11.40 18.18
N ARG A 488 -4.20 -10.13 17.81
CA ARG A 488 -5.24 -9.12 17.51
C ARG A 488 -6.13 -9.58 16.35
N ARG A 489 -5.54 -10.09 15.26
CA ARG A 489 -6.27 -10.65 14.11
C ARG A 489 -7.13 -11.85 14.48
N ARG A 490 -6.72 -12.61 15.50
CA ARG A 490 -7.47 -13.74 16.07
C ARG A 490 -8.42 -13.35 17.20
N LEU A 491 -8.61 -12.06 17.45
CA LEU A 491 -9.48 -11.50 18.49
C LEU A 491 -9.10 -11.97 19.91
N ILE A 492 -7.81 -12.20 20.16
CA ILE A 492 -7.28 -12.57 21.48
C ILE A 492 -6.68 -11.32 22.13
N PRO A 493 -7.30 -10.78 23.20
CA PRO A 493 -6.77 -9.61 23.90
C PRO A 493 -5.40 -9.91 24.51
N SER A 494 -4.42 -9.07 24.20
CA SER A 494 -3.05 -9.21 24.71
C SER A 494 -2.54 -7.90 25.31
N LEU A 495 -1.67 -8.01 26.30
CA LEU A 495 -0.89 -6.91 26.87
C LEU A 495 0.57 -7.13 26.50
N HIS A 496 1.17 -6.18 25.81
CA HIS A 496 2.61 -6.15 25.52
C HIS A 496 3.32 -5.25 26.53
N VAL A 497 4.28 -5.81 27.26
CA VAL A 497 5.09 -5.14 28.27
C VAL A 497 6.54 -5.15 27.82
N ARG A 498 7.11 -3.96 27.61
CA ARG A 498 8.53 -3.82 27.28
C ARG A 498 9.32 -3.63 28.56
N LEU A 499 10.02 -4.68 28.99
CA LEU A 499 10.89 -4.61 30.16
C LEU A 499 12.06 -3.63 29.97
N ASP A 500 12.43 -3.36 28.72
CA ASP A 500 13.42 -2.32 28.38
C ASP A 500 13.00 -0.92 28.86
N ASP A 501 11.69 -0.66 29.11
CA ASP A 501 11.23 0.59 29.72
C ASP A 501 11.76 0.78 31.16
N TRP A 502 12.17 -0.29 31.85
CA TRP A 502 12.80 -0.23 33.18
C TRP A 502 14.31 -0.03 33.13
N ILE A 503 14.95 0.08 31.98
CA ILE A 503 16.41 0.33 31.95
C ILE A 503 16.76 1.66 32.64
N GLN A 504 17.78 1.63 33.48
CA GLN A 504 18.29 2.81 34.16
C GLN A 504 18.86 3.82 33.15
N PRO A 505 18.44 5.10 33.21
CA PRO A 505 19.09 6.20 32.51
C PRO A 505 20.59 6.26 32.82
N VAL A 506 21.40 6.81 31.92
CA VAL A 506 22.86 6.86 32.11
C VAL A 506 23.23 7.62 33.38
N GLU A 507 22.55 8.72 33.66
CA GLU A 507 22.74 9.54 34.86
C GLU A 507 22.44 8.81 36.17
N ALA A 508 21.69 7.70 36.13
CA ALA A 508 21.29 6.94 37.32
C ALA A 508 22.13 5.67 37.54
N ARG A 509 23.18 5.43 36.73
CA ARG A 509 23.99 4.21 36.80
C ARG A 509 25.20 4.41 37.71
N GLU A 510 25.46 3.44 38.57
CA GLU A 510 26.65 3.40 39.41
C GLU A 510 27.86 2.84 38.63
N PRO A 511 29.10 3.26 38.94
CA PRO A 511 30.30 2.64 38.39
C PRO A 511 30.30 1.12 38.64
N GLY A 512 30.52 0.33 37.59
CA GLY A 512 30.50 -1.14 37.67
C GLY A 512 29.12 -1.79 37.57
N SER A 513 28.06 -1.03 37.28
CA SER A 513 26.70 -1.59 37.08
C SER A 513 26.68 -2.67 35.99
N THR A 514 26.25 -3.88 36.37
CA THR A 514 26.03 -5.02 35.47
C THR A 514 24.85 -4.79 34.50
N ALA A 515 24.72 -5.62 33.47
CA ALA A 515 23.58 -5.60 32.55
C ALA A 515 22.25 -5.81 33.29
N GLU A 516 22.22 -6.72 34.26
CA GLU A 516 21.06 -7.01 35.09
C GLU A 516 20.66 -5.84 35.99
N SER A 517 21.61 -5.26 36.73
CA SER A 517 21.33 -4.08 37.59
C SER A 517 20.86 -2.88 36.76
N ARG A 518 21.47 -2.65 35.59
CA ARG A 518 21.02 -1.61 34.64
C ARG A 518 19.60 -1.85 34.14
N CYS A 519 19.16 -3.11 34.00
CA CYS A 519 17.80 -3.44 33.58
C CYS A 519 16.81 -3.50 34.75
N ARG A 520 17.28 -3.34 36.00
CA ARG A 520 16.47 -3.46 37.23
C ARG A 520 15.69 -4.78 37.28
N VAL A 521 16.37 -5.89 36.99
CA VAL A 521 15.77 -7.24 36.96
C VAL A 521 15.18 -7.64 38.31
N ASP A 522 15.66 -7.06 39.40
CA ASP A 522 15.16 -7.21 40.77
C ASP A 522 13.70 -6.77 40.91
N LEU A 523 13.23 -5.85 40.07
CA LEU A 523 11.85 -5.35 40.08
C LEU A 523 10.86 -6.25 39.33
N TYR A 524 11.34 -7.15 38.47
CA TYR A 524 10.47 -7.93 37.57
C TYR A 524 9.47 -8.84 38.32
N PRO A 525 9.83 -9.52 39.43
CA PRO A 525 8.87 -10.35 40.15
C PRO A 525 7.67 -9.55 40.68
N ALA A 526 7.93 -8.42 41.36
CA ALA A 526 6.89 -7.56 41.90
C ALA A 526 5.99 -6.98 40.80
N LEU A 527 6.61 -6.56 39.68
CA LEU A 527 5.89 -6.09 38.50
C LEU A 527 4.92 -7.15 37.95
N LEU A 528 5.37 -8.39 37.87
CA LEU A 528 4.53 -9.48 37.35
C LEU A 528 3.41 -9.86 38.32
N ASP A 529 3.68 -9.79 39.62
CA ASP A 529 2.68 -10.04 40.65
C ASP A 529 1.57 -8.96 40.59
N ASP A 530 1.95 -7.69 40.41
CA ASP A 530 1.02 -6.58 40.21
C ASP A 530 0.18 -6.77 38.94
N LEU A 531 0.79 -7.06 37.79
CA LEU A 531 0.07 -7.32 36.53
C LEU A 531 -0.84 -8.55 36.61
N SER A 532 -0.46 -9.56 37.38
CA SER A 532 -1.24 -10.77 37.61
C SER A 532 -2.45 -10.51 38.51
N SER A 533 -2.31 -9.61 39.48
CA SER A 533 -3.39 -9.15 40.36
C SER A 533 -4.35 -8.14 39.71
N GLY A 534 -4.10 -7.74 38.46
CA GLY A 534 -4.92 -6.78 37.74
C GLY A 534 -4.57 -5.31 38.00
N ARG A 535 -3.48 -5.03 38.73
CA ARG A 535 -3.05 -3.66 39.01
C ARG A 535 -2.41 -3.02 37.79
N VAL A 536 -2.63 -1.70 37.67
CA VAL A 536 -1.95 -0.87 36.68
C VAL A 536 -0.51 -0.67 37.13
N VAL A 537 0.44 -0.88 36.22
CA VAL A 537 1.86 -0.65 36.47
C VAL A 537 2.30 0.60 35.70
N GLU A 538 2.90 1.55 36.39
CA GLU A 538 3.40 2.80 35.81
C GLU A 538 4.91 2.87 35.91
N VAL A 539 5.56 3.31 34.84
CA VAL A 539 7.02 3.44 34.78
C VAL A 539 7.43 4.68 34.03
N ARG A 540 8.46 5.35 34.53
CA ARG A 540 9.20 6.36 33.78
C ARG A 540 10.12 5.65 32.79
N ALA A 541 9.62 5.45 31.57
CA ALA A 541 10.23 4.55 30.59
C ALA A 541 11.61 5.01 30.12
N TYR A 542 12.52 4.09 29.82
CA TYR A 542 13.82 4.38 29.22
C TYR A 542 13.72 4.76 27.74
N ASP A 543 14.57 5.69 27.29
CA ASP A 543 14.75 5.97 25.87
C ASP A 543 16.10 5.45 25.36
N PRO A 544 16.14 4.45 24.46
CA PRO A 544 17.41 3.92 23.96
C PRO A 544 18.18 4.90 23.04
N ALA A 545 17.50 5.88 22.43
CA ALA A 545 18.14 6.87 21.57
C ALA A 545 18.88 7.92 22.40
N SER A 546 18.20 8.62 23.31
CA SER A 546 18.82 9.63 24.17
C SER A 546 19.57 9.02 25.36
N ARG A 547 19.25 7.78 25.74
CA ARG A 547 19.75 7.06 26.93
C ARG A 547 19.34 7.71 28.26
N THR A 548 18.26 8.47 28.27
CA THR A 548 17.72 9.17 29.44
C THR A 548 16.36 8.60 29.86
N ALA A 549 15.85 9.04 31.02
CA ALA A 549 14.46 8.76 31.41
C ALA A 549 13.47 9.55 30.54
N ARG A 550 12.39 8.89 30.12
CA ARG A 550 11.28 9.44 29.33
C ARG A 550 10.00 9.51 30.16
N GLY A 551 8.99 10.26 29.70
CA GLY A 551 7.66 10.34 30.34
C GLY A 551 7.00 9.00 30.69
N GLU A 552 5.94 9.06 31.49
CA GLU A 552 5.30 7.88 32.09
C GLU A 552 4.62 6.98 31.04
N VAL A 553 4.81 5.68 31.20
CA VAL A 553 4.11 4.61 30.47
C VAL A 553 3.29 3.82 31.47
N SER A 554 2.04 3.53 31.11
CA SER A 554 1.09 2.80 31.95
C SER A 554 0.69 1.50 31.27
N TYR A 555 0.90 0.39 31.97
CA TYR A 555 0.54 -0.97 31.54
C TYR A 555 -0.72 -1.41 32.27
N ARG A 556 -1.81 -1.67 31.52
CA ARG A 556 -3.11 -2.02 32.07
C ARG A 556 -3.48 -3.47 31.72
N PRO A 557 -3.47 -4.40 32.70
CA PRO A 557 -3.72 -5.82 32.44
C PRO A 557 -5.20 -6.18 32.27
N SER A 558 -6.13 -5.27 32.55
CA SER A 558 -7.57 -5.53 32.48
C SER A 558 -7.99 -6.10 31.12
N GLY A 559 -8.60 -7.31 31.14
CA GLY A 559 -9.11 -7.99 29.94
C GLY A 559 -8.06 -8.73 29.11
N ALA A 560 -6.76 -8.60 29.40
CA ALA A 560 -5.72 -9.28 28.66
C ALA A 560 -5.71 -10.79 28.99
N ARG A 561 -5.82 -11.63 27.96
CA ARG A 561 -5.68 -13.08 28.07
C ARG A 561 -4.24 -13.53 27.88
N VAL A 562 -3.45 -12.77 27.14
CA VAL A 562 -2.02 -13.03 26.95
C VAL A 562 -1.21 -11.84 27.43
N ARG A 563 -0.15 -12.08 28.20
CA ARG A 563 0.86 -11.09 28.55
C ARG A 563 2.14 -11.43 27.81
N ILE A 564 2.67 -10.50 27.03
CA ILE A 564 3.92 -10.66 26.27
C ILE A 564 4.95 -9.74 26.90
N LEU A 565 6.01 -10.30 27.45
CA LEU A 565 7.13 -9.57 28.02
C LEU A 565 8.29 -9.64 27.03
N ASP A 566 8.80 -8.50 26.58
CA ASP A 566 10.05 -8.47 25.81
C ASP A 566 11.10 -7.58 26.47
N GLY A 567 12.36 -8.01 26.37
CA GLY A 567 13.49 -7.28 26.97
C GLY A 567 14.73 -8.13 27.03
N LEU A 568 15.86 -7.55 27.44
CA LEU A 568 17.12 -8.31 27.55
C LEU A 568 16.99 -9.54 28.46
N PHE A 569 16.25 -9.40 29.56
CA PHE A 569 16.15 -10.36 30.65
C PHE A 569 14.72 -10.91 30.86
N ALA A 570 13.92 -10.97 29.79
CA ALA A 570 12.52 -11.41 29.87
C ALA A 570 12.33 -12.90 30.23
N CYS A 571 13.41 -13.67 30.32
CA CYS A 571 13.41 -15.08 30.74
C CYS A 571 14.34 -15.32 31.93
N HIS A 572 14.62 -14.28 32.72
CA HIS A 572 15.51 -14.34 33.88
C HIS A 572 15.00 -15.33 34.94
N GLU A 573 15.92 -15.95 35.68
CA GLU A 573 15.60 -17.00 36.67
C GLU A 573 14.59 -16.54 37.73
N GLY A 574 14.70 -15.27 38.16
CA GLY A 574 13.80 -14.67 39.15
C GLY A 574 12.33 -14.54 38.72
N ILE A 575 12.02 -14.69 37.42
CA ILE A 575 10.64 -14.67 36.91
C ILE A 575 10.27 -15.91 36.10
N ARG A 576 11.19 -16.87 35.93
CA ARG A 576 10.97 -18.03 35.04
C ARG A 576 9.77 -18.87 35.45
N ASP A 577 9.53 -19.00 36.75
CA ASP A 577 8.39 -19.69 37.35
C ASP A 577 7.04 -19.02 37.08
N ARG A 578 7.05 -17.73 36.71
CA ARG A 578 5.87 -16.93 36.33
C ARG A 578 5.58 -16.94 34.82
N LEU A 579 6.43 -17.58 34.02
CA LEU A 579 6.27 -17.68 32.56
C LEU A 579 5.67 -19.02 32.17
N ASP A 580 4.65 -18.98 31.32
CA ASP A 580 4.07 -20.16 30.68
C ASP A 580 4.83 -20.58 29.43
N LEU A 581 5.54 -19.63 28.82
CA LEU A 581 6.42 -19.84 27.68
C LEU A 581 7.59 -18.85 27.73
N ALA A 582 8.82 -19.34 27.61
CA ALA A 582 10.04 -18.57 27.61
C ALA A 582 10.83 -18.81 26.30
N LEU A 583 11.18 -17.74 25.60
CA LEU A 583 11.84 -17.78 24.29
C LEU A 583 13.10 -16.93 24.30
N LEU A 584 14.17 -17.42 23.70
CA LEU A 584 15.40 -16.65 23.43
C LEU A 584 15.52 -16.39 21.93
N LEU A 585 15.63 -15.12 21.53
CA LEU A 585 16.06 -14.75 20.18
C LEU A 585 17.57 -14.60 20.12
N GLU A 586 18.22 -15.55 19.45
CA GLU A 586 19.66 -15.61 19.23
C GLU A 586 20.00 -15.07 17.84
N ILE A 587 20.92 -14.11 17.80
CA ILE A 587 21.37 -13.46 16.57
C ILE A 587 22.87 -13.75 16.38
N ASP A 588 23.29 -13.90 15.13
CA ASP A 588 24.70 -14.01 14.79
C ASP A 588 25.48 -12.78 15.28
N GLU A 589 26.70 -12.97 15.77
CA GLU A 589 27.50 -11.88 16.34
C GLU A 589 27.89 -10.84 15.30
N ARG A 590 28.12 -11.24 14.04
CA ARG A 590 28.45 -10.29 12.97
C ARG A 590 27.24 -9.44 12.65
N GLU A 591 26.07 -10.07 12.53
CA GLU A 591 24.81 -9.36 12.30
C GLU A 591 24.48 -8.40 13.45
N PHE A 592 24.63 -8.85 14.70
CA PHE A 592 24.49 -7.98 15.87
C PHE A 592 25.44 -6.78 15.81
N ALA A 593 26.72 -7.00 15.50
CA ALA A 593 27.71 -5.95 15.39
C ALA A 593 27.37 -4.95 14.27
N THR A 594 26.85 -5.41 13.13
CA THR A 594 26.38 -4.55 12.03
C THR A 594 25.23 -3.66 12.50
N ARG A 595 24.15 -4.26 13.02
CA ARG A 595 22.97 -3.51 13.51
C ARG A 595 23.31 -2.55 14.64
N PHE A 596 24.27 -2.94 15.49
CA PHE A 596 24.77 -2.09 16.55
C PHE A 596 25.45 -0.85 15.99
N ARG A 597 26.40 -1.02 15.05
CA ARG A 597 27.11 0.10 14.42
C ARG A 597 26.15 1.04 13.71
N GLU A 598 25.23 0.51 12.92
CA GLU A 598 24.22 1.30 12.21
C GLU A 598 23.38 2.14 13.18
N PHE A 599 22.91 1.54 14.27
CA PHE A 599 22.13 2.26 15.27
C PHE A 599 22.92 3.40 15.92
N TYR A 600 24.18 3.18 16.32
CA TYR A 600 24.96 4.24 16.97
C TYR A 600 25.50 5.28 15.98
N ARG A 601 25.72 4.93 14.71
CA ARG A 601 25.96 5.91 13.65
C ARG A 601 24.74 6.79 13.41
N TRP A 602 23.55 6.20 13.40
CA TRP A 602 22.29 6.96 13.32
C TRP A 602 22.15 7.95 14.49
N LYS A 603 22.67 7.62 15.68
CA LYS A 603 22.73 8.56 16.81
C LYS A 603 23.75 9.69 16.66
N GLY A 604 24.71 9.54 15.74
CA GLY A 604 25.82 10.47 15.56
C GLY A 604 27.04 10.16 16.44
N ASP A 605 27.13 8.97 17.05
CA ASP A 605 28.30 8.57 17.82
C ASP A 605 29.52 8.35 16.86
N PRO A 606 30.74 8.78 17.21
CA PRO A 606 31.94 8.52 16.39
C PRO A 606 32.31 7.03 16.34
N ASP A 607 32.80 6.53 15.19
CA ASP A 607 33.14 5.11 15.00
C ASP A 607 34.04 4.53 16.11
N GLY A 608 35.04 5.28 16.57
CA GLY A 608 35.92 4.84 17.66
C GLY A 608 35.21 4.63 19.01
N GLU A 609 34.15 5.41 19.28
CA GLU A 609 33.32 5.21 20.47
C GLU A 609 32.35 4.03 20.28
N ILE A 610 31.84 3.84 19.07
CA ILE A 610 30.97 2.72 18.70
C ILE A 610 31.69 1.39 18.95
N GLU A 611 32.93 1.23 18.46
CA GLU A 611 33.68 -0.02 18.65
C GLU A 611 34.00 -0.30 20.12
N ARG A 612 34.35 0.72 20.91
CA ARG A 612 34.55 0.56 22.37
C ARG A 612 33.27 0.08 23.07
N ARG A 613 32.13 0.66 22.71
CA ARG A 613 30.82 0.27 23.27
C ARG A 613 30.44 -1.14 22.83
N LEU A 614 30.69 -1.49 21.56
CA LEU A 614 30.41 -2.82 21.03
C LEU A 614 31.21 -3.88 21.80
N ALA A 615 32.52 -3.67 21.98
CA ALA A 615 33.37 -4.59 22.74
C ALA A 615 32.85 -4.81 24.17
N SER A 616 32.52 -3.73 24.89
CA SER A 616 31.93 -3.81 26.23
C SER A 616 30.59 -4.56 26.26
N ARG A 617 29.73 -4.39 25.24
CA ARG A 617 28.44 -5.09 25.17
C ARG A 617 28.58 -6.57 24.86
N VAL A 618 29.56 -6.93 24.03
CA VAL A 618 29.86 -8.34 23.71
C VAL A 618 30.43 -9.06 24.94
N GLU A 619 31.33 -8.42 25.68
CA GLU A 619 31.96 -9.01 26.86
C GLU A 619 30.96 -9.26 27.99
N GLU A 620 30.01 -8.34 28.20
CA GLU A 620 29.14 -8.36 29.37
C GLU A 620 27.68 -8.72 29.04
N GLU A 621 26.99 -7.89 28.24
CA GLU A 621 25.55 -8.03 28.00
C GLU A 621 25.22 -9.30 27.20
N LEU A 622 25.99 -9.58 26.14
CA LEU A 622 25.77 -10.75 25.30
C LEU A 622 25.93 -12.05 26.11
N GLN A 623 26.92 -12.11 27.00
CA GLN A 623 27.13 -13.26 27.87
C GLN A 623 25.97 -13.43 28.87
N ALA A 624 25.55 -12.34 29.53
CA ALA A 624 24.45 -12.36 30.48
C ALA A 624 23.11 -12.77 29.82
N VAL A 625 22.83 -12.29 28.61
CA VAL A 625 21.64 -12.73 27.88
C VAL A 625 21.73 -14.20 27.46
N ARG A 626 22.89 -14.65 26.94
CA ARG A 626 23.10 -16.06 26.57
C ARG A 626 22.99 -17.01 27.76
N ALA A 627 23.31 -16.56 28.97
CA ALA A 627 23.13 -17.37 30.18
C ALA A 627 21.65 -17.78 30.42
N GLN A 628 20.68 -17.02 29.90
CA GLN A 628 19.25 -17.39 29.95
C GLN A 628 18.90 -18.56 29.03
N ARG A 629 19.80 -19.03 28.14
CA ARG A 629 19.56 -20.19 27.26
C ARG A 629 19.15 -21.45 28.03
N LYS A 630 19.66 -21.63 29.26
CA LYS A 630 19.31 -22.76 30.13
C LYS A 630 17.90 -22.65 30.73
N LEU A 631 17.24 -21.50 30.59
CA LEU A 631 15.95 -21.16 31.20
C LEU A 631 14.81 -21.11 30.18
N VAL A 632 15.09 -21.09 28.87
CA VAL A 632 14.05 -20.96 27.84
C VAL A 632 13.53 -22.31 27.38
N ASP A 633 12.28 -22.31 26.90
CA ASP A 633 11.66 -23.48 26.27
C ASP A 633 12.19 -23.65 24.84
N ASP A 634 12.48 -22.55 24.14
CA ASP A 634 13.04 -22.58 22.78
C ASP A 634 14.01 -21.44 22.50
N VAL A 635 14.92 -21.71 21.57
CA VAL A 635 15.83 -20.72 20.98
C VAL A 635 15.41 -20.51 19.52
N LEU A 636 15.13 -19.26 19.16
CA LEU A 636 14.72 -18.86 17.83
C LEU A 636 15.82 -18.02 17.19
N THR A 637 16.04 -18.21 15.89
CA THR A 637 16.93 -17.37 15.09
C THR A 637 16.08 -16.43 14.24
N PRO A 638 16.35 -15.12 14.21
CA PRO A 638 15.63 -14.21 13.34
C PRO A 638 15.81 -14.64 11.89
N VAL A 639 14.71 -14.90 11.18
CA VAL A 639 14.74 -14.97 9.71
C VAL A 639 15.10 -13.56 9.22
N LYS A 640 16.11 -13.44 8.35
CA LYS A 640 16.41 -12.12 7.76
C LYS A 640 15.19 -11.64 6.99
N LEU A 641 14.77 -10.40 7.24
CA LEU A 641 13.65 -9.80 6.51
C LEU A 641 13.93 -9.73 5.00
N GLU A 642 15.20 -9.63 4.63
CA GLU A 642 15.69 -9.65 3.25
C GLU A 642 15.53 -11.01 2.56
N ASP A 643 15.56 -12.11 3.33
CA ASP A 643 15.43 -13.49 2.83
C ASP A 643 13.95 -13.92 2.74
N ARG A 644 13.01 -13.04 3.11
CA ARG A 644 11.57 -13.28 2.93
C ARG A 644 11.14 -12.80 1.54
N PRO A 645 10.43 -13.66 0.78
CA PRO A 645 10.04 -13.39 -0.61
C PRO A 645 9.26 -12.08 -0.77
#